data_AF-A0A077MA86-F1
#
_entry.id   AF-A0A077MA86-F1
#
_cell.length_a   1.000
_cell.length_b   1.000
_cell.length_c   1.000
_cell.angle_alpha   90.00
_cell.angle_beta   90.00
_cell.angle_gamma   90.00
#
_symmetry.space_group_name_H-M   'P 1'
#
loop_
_entity.id
_entity.type
_entity.pdbx_description
1 polymer ?
#
loop_
_entity_poly.entity_id
_entity_poly.type
_entity_poly.pdbx_seq_one_letter_code
_entity_poly.pdbx_strand_id
1 'polypeptide(L)'
;MSASPTSLERPMTEKPALHVPVNPVRFVTAASLFDGHDAAINVMRRLLQSQGAEVIHLGHDRSVAEIVTAALQEDGQGIAVSSYQGGHVEYFTYLAEELAALGAGHIKVYGGGGGVIVPSEIAALAAVGVHIFSPQDGQRLGLPGMINELIRECDTNLAAEPAAVDALLSGDERALARTITVLEASTDADLVGQLRTAAAGRSVPVLGITGTGGSGKSSLTDELLRRLRRDSQDKVRAAVIAIDPTRRKGGGALLGDRIRMNAIEPGVVYFRSVATRSAGGVVPANLDAMVDAAKVAGFDLVIIETPGIGQGDAAITDHADVSLYVMTPEFGAASQLEKIDMLDFADVVAINKFERRGAEDARRDVARQLVRNRLAFGTAWEDMPVFGTSAARFDDDGVTALYQHLKSALVAKGLEPFEGLLPTPETKVSSSLTSVLPKGRERYLAEIATSVRDYHQVTADQSAKARTRQQLAAARDLVATRDEAAAAVVGDLATEAAAALDPTTTHLLAAWPATRAAYTGEEQVYVVRGKEIRTLLVKTTLSGNAVNRVALPRFTDDGEIVRFLRAENLPGFFPFTAGVFPFKRTGEAPARMFAGEGDPARTNRRFHLLSAGQPATRLSTAFDSVTLYGRDPELRPDVYGKVGTSGVSVATLDDVKVLYGGFDLCSPTTSVSMTINGPAPSILAMFLNTAIDQQLDAFREEEGREPDEAEAEEIRARALSTVRGTVQADILKEDQGQNTCIFSTEFSLRAMADIQEWFIAHDVRNFYSVSISGYHIAEAGANPISQLAFTLANGFTYVEAYLARGMAIDDFAPNLSFFFSNGMDAEYSVIGRVARRIWAVAMRDRYGAGERAQKLKYHVQTSGRSLHAQEMDFNDIRTTLQALCALYDNANSLHTNAFDEAITTPTAHSVRRALAIQLIIDQEWGLSMNENPLQGSFIIDELTDLVEEAVLVEFERIAERGGVLGAMETGYQRGKIQDESLLYEQRKHDGSLPLIGVNTFLSDDHSHDAHDIELARGTEAEKQSQLTRLAAFHEAHREEAPAALERLKEVATTGGNLFAELMSTVRVASLGQISEAFFEVGGQYRRNV
;
A
#
# COMPACT_ATOMS: atom_id res chain seq x y z
N MET A 1 -28.46 -53.41 -7.25
CA MET A 1 -27.17 -53.58 -6.55
C MET A 1 -26.40 -52.28 -6.73
N SER A 2 -26.56 -51.40 -5.74
CA SER A 2 -26.03 -50.04 -5.67
C SER A 2 -24.82 -50.05 -4.75
N ALA A 3 -23.65 -49.67 -5.25
CA ALA A 3 -22.51 -49.29 -4.42
C ALA A 3 -22.34 -47.78 -4.57
N SER A 4 -22.77 -47.05 -3.54
CA SER A 4 -22.53 -45.62 -3.36
C SER A 4 -21.03 -45.39 -3.14
N PRO A 5 -20.43 -44.31 -3.68
CA PRO A 5 -19.11 -43.89 -3.26
C PRO A 5 -19.23 -43.34 -1.83
N THR A 6 -18.50 -43.95 -0.90
CA THR A 6 -18.36 -43.47 0.47
C THR A 6 -17.60 -42.15 0.47
N SER A 7 -18.31 -41.08 0.80
CA SER A 7 -17.73 -39.83 1.29
C SER A 7 -16.90 -40.14 2.53
N LEU A 8 -15.60 -39.82 2.50
CA LEU A 8 -14.79 -39.69 3.71
C LEU A 8 -15.24 -38.40 4.43
N GLU A 9 -16.40 -38.44 5.08
CA GLU A 9 -16.77 -37.42 6.05
C GLU A 9 -15.82 -37.56 7.24
N ARG A 10 -14.98 -36.53 7.47
CA ARG A 10 -14.27 -36.38 8.73
C ARG A 10 -15.31 -36.42 9.87
N PRO A 11 -15.06 -37.13 10.98
CA PRO A 11 -15.87 -36.94 12.16
C PRO A 11 -15.73 -35.46 12.57
N MET A 12 -16.86 -34.74 12.64
CA MET A 12 -16.91 -33.43 13.28
C MET A 12 -16.49 -33.63 14.73
N THR A 13 -15.20 -33.39 15.02
CA THR A 13 -14.70 -33.30 16.37
C THR A 13 -15.50 -32.21 17.10
N GLU A 14 -16.06 -32.54 18.25
CA GLU A 14 -16.67 -31.54 19.15
C GLU A 14 -15.70 -30.38 19.29
N LYS A 15 -16.11 -29.16 18.92
CA LYS A 15 -15.27 -27.97 19.08
C LYS A 15 -14.89 -27.88 20.57
N PRO A 16 -13.59 -27.92 20.93
CA PRO A 16 -13.19 -27.80 22.32
C PRO A 16 -13.73 -26.47 22.88
N ALA A 17 -14.25 -26.51 24.10
CA ALA A 17 -14.69 -25.30 24.79
C ALA A 17 -13.49 -24.36 24.96
N LEU A 18 -13.55 -23.18 24.34
CA LEU A 18 -12.50 -22.17 24.43
C LEU A 18 -12.49 -21.55 25.83
N HIS A 19 -11.29 -21.24 26.34
CA HIS A 19 -11.06 -20.55 27.61
C HIS A 19 -11.72 -19.17 27.59
N VAL A 20 -12.47 -18.86 28.65
CA VAL A 20 -13.06 -17.55 28.87
C VAL A 20 -12.20 -16.86 29.92
N PRO A 21 -11.59 -15.70 29.61
CA PRO A 21 -10.70 -15.02 30.55
C PRO A 21 -11.45 -14.60 31.81
N VAL A 22 -10.85 -14.82 32.98
CA VAL A 22 -11.41 -14.37 34.27
C VAL A 22 -10.89 -12.98 34.67
N ASN A 23 -9.74 -12.57 34.13
CA ASN A 23 -9.18 -11.23 34.28
C ASN A 23 -9.32 -10.43 32.99
N PRO A 24 -9.22 -9.08 33.03
CA PRO A 24 -9.13 -8.26 31.82
C PRO A 24 -7.76 -8.48 31.14
N VAL A 25 -7.71 -9.42 30.20
CA VAL A 25 -6.48 -9.74 29.45
C VAL A 25 -6.24 -8.68 28.37
N ARG A 26 -5.07 -8.03 28.43
CA ARG A 26 -4.64 -6.98 27.52
C ARG A 26 -3.46 -7.45 26.66
N PHE A 27 -3.56 -7.21 25.36
CA PHE A 27 -2.50 -7.54 24.39
C PHE A 27 -2.05 -6.32 23.60
N VAL A 28 -0.74 -6.14 23.48
CA VAL A 28 -0.14 -5.26 22.48
C VAL A 28 0.13 -6.07 21.22
N THR A 29 -0.38 -5.62 20.07
CA THR A 29 -0.22 -6.31 18.79
C THR A 29 0.42 -5.42 17.73
N ALA A 30 1.42 -5.91 17.02
CA ALA A 30 2.14 -5.16 15.99
C ALA A 30 2.75 -6.07 14.91
N ALA A 31 3.15 -5.49 13.77
CA ALA A 31 4.20 -6.08 12.93
C ALA A 31 5.58 -5.49 13.29
N SER A 32 6.63 -6.27 13.09
CA SER A 32 8.01 -5.88 13.42
C SER A 32 8.50 -4.64 12.66
N LEU A 33 9.67 -4.11 13.05
CA LEU A 33 10.27 -2.94 12.41
C LEU A 33 10.50 -3.19 10.92
N PHE A 34 10.20 -2.20 10.08
CA PHE A 34 10.29 -2.25 8.63
C PHE A 34 9.49 -3.39 7.99
N ASP A 35 8.44 -3.86 8.66
CA ASP A 35 7.57 -4.93 8.17
C ASP A 35 6.17 -4.39 7.89
N GLY A 36 5.78 -4.42 6.62
CA GLY A 36 4.45 -4.04 6.15
C GLY A 36 3.42 -5.17 6.21
N HIS A 37 3.82 -6.40 6.53
CA HIS A 37 2.94 -7.57 6.52
C HIS A 37 2.02 -7.60 7.75
N ASP A 38 0.92 -6.86 7.68
CA ASP A 38 -0.06 -6.77 8.77
C ASP A 38 -1.25 -7.74 8.62
N ALA A 39 -1.37 -8.44 7.48
CA ALA A 39 -2.49 -9.33 7.20
C ALA A 39 -2.66 -10.40 8.28
N ALA A 40 -1.57 -11.09 8.66
CA ALA A 40 -1.61 -12.13 9.68
C ALA A 40 -2.00 -11.58 11.06
N ILE A 41 -1.34 -10.51 11.53
CA ILE A 41 -1.60 -9.94 12.86
C ILE A 41 -3.02 -9.34 12.95
N ASN A 42 -3.56 -8.82 11.85
CA ASN A 42 -4.95 -8.35 11.76
C ASN A 42 -5.96 -9.48 11.97
N VAL A 43 -5.71 -10.69 11.45
CA VAL A 43 -6.53 -11.87 11.75
C VAL A 43 -6.42 -12.24 13.23
N MET A 44 -5.20 -12.32 13.76
CA MET A 44 -4.96 -12.71 15.15
C MET A 44 -5.62 -11.76 16.15
N ARG A 45 -5.50 -10.44 15.95
CA ARG A 45 -6.14 -9.46 16.86
C ARG A 45 -7.66 -9.52 16.86
N ARG A 46 -8.29 -9.80 15.71
CA ARG A 46 -9.75 -9.93 15.60
C ARG A 46 -10.23 -11.12 16.42
N LEU A 47 -9.47 -12.22 16.39
CA LEU A 47 -9.75 -13.40 17.19
C LEU A 47 -9.53 -13.16 18.69
N LEU A 48 -8.42 -12.51 19.08
CA LEU A 48 -8.17 -12.10 20.47
C LEU A 48 -9.33 -11.27 21.02
N GLN A 49 -9.75 -10.24 20.28
CA GLN A 49 -10.89 -9.39 20.65
C GLN A 49 -12.19 -10.20 20.78
N SER A 50 -12.43 -11.14 19.85
CA SER A 50 -13.65 -11.95 19.86
C SER A 50 -13.74 -12.91 21.06
N GLN A 51 -12.59 -13.31 21.62
CA GLN A 51 -12.47 -14.19 22.78
C GLN A 51 -12.34 -13.41 24.11
N GLY A 52 -12.47 -12.08 24.08
CA GLY A 52 -12.61 -11.27 25.29
C GLY A 52 -11.38 -10.47 25.71
N ALA A 53 -10.32 -10.45 24.91
CA ALA A 53 -9.15 -9.62 25.18
C ALA A 53 -9.37 -8.14 24.78
N GLU A 54 -8.74 -7.24 25.52
CA GLU A 54 -8.55 -5.83 25.15
C GLU A 54 -7.27 -5.72 24.31
N VAL A 55 -7.39 -5.37 23.03
CA VAL A 55 -6.25 -5.34 22.10
C VAL A 55 -5.83 -3.90 21.83
N ILE A 56 -4.62 -3.55 22.24
CA ILE A 56 -3.91 -2.33 21.85
C ILE A 56 -3.18 -2.65 20.55
N HIS A 57 -3.71 -2.18 19.43
CA HIS A 57 -3.12 -2.46 18.13
C HIS A 57 -2.23 -1.31 17.69
N LEU A 58 -0.94 -1.58 17.44
CA LEU A 58 0.02 -0.56 17.00
C LEU A 58 0.17 -0.51 15.48
N GLY A 59 -0.45 -1.43 14.73
CA GLY A 59 -0.30 -1.53 13.29
C GLY A 59 1.02 -2.20 12.89
N HIS A 60 1.63 -1.71 11.81
CA HIS A 60 2.83 -2.26 11.20
C HIS A 60 4.06 -1.37 11.43
N ASP A 61 5.26 -1.83 11.04
CA ASP A 61 6.51 -1.08 11.15
C ASP A 61 6.76 -0.51 12.55
N ARG A 62 6.99 -1.38 13.54
CA ARG A 62 7.23 -0.95 14.94
C ARG A 62 8.57 -1.43 15.47
N SER A 63 9.36 -0.48 15.96
CA SER A 63 10.60 -0.76 16.68
C SER A 63 10.33 -1.48 18.00
N VAL A 64 11.36 -2.15 18.53
CA VAL A 64 11.27 -2.77 19.86
C VAL A 64 10.99 -1.70 20.92
N ALA A 65 11.62 -0.53 20.81
CA ALA A 65 11.42 0.58 21.75
C ALA A 65 9.96 1.04 21.80
N GLU A 66 9.28 1.15 20.65
CA GLU A 66 7.85 1.50 20.59
C GLU A 66 6.96 0.43 21.22
N ILE A 67 7.20 -0.85 20.93
CA ILE A 67 6.41 -1.96 21.48
C ILE A 67 6.61 -2.05 23.00
N VAL A 68 7.84 -1.96 23.48
CA VAL A 68 8.17 -2.00 24.91
C VAL A 68 7.52 -0.82 25.63
N THR A 69 7.66 0.40 25.10
CA THR A 69 7.02 1.60 25.67
C THR A 69 5.51 1.41 25.75
N ALA A 70 4.87 0.93 24.69
CA ALA A 70 3.44 0.66 24.69
C ALA A 70 3.06 -0.41 25.72
N ALA A 71 3.74 -1.56 25.74
CA ALA A 71 3.46 -2.64 26.68
C ALA A 71 3.58 -2.20 28.15
N LEU A 72 4.57 -1.36 28.47
CA LEU A 72 4.78 -0.82 29.81
C LEU A 72 3.72 0.20 30.21
N GLN A 73 3.39 1.16 29.32
CA GLN A 73 2.39 2.20 29.63
C GLN A 73 0.97 1.63 29.69
N GLU A 74 0.68 0.64 28.84
CA GLU A 74 -0.63 -0.04 28.76
C GLU A 74 -0.82 -1.14 29.80
N ASP A 75 0.25 -1.51 30.52
CA ASP A 75 0.29 -2.59 31.51
C ASP A 75 -0.33 -3.90 30.98
N GLY A 76 0.15 -4.35 29.82
CA GLY A 76 -0.36 -5.53 29.13
C GLY A 76 0.24 -6.85 29.62
N GLN A 77 -0.54 -7.93 29.61
CA GLN A 77 -0.06 -9.28 29.97
C GLN A 77 0.74 -9.94 28.83
N GLY A 78 0.46 -9.57 27.59
CA GLY A 78 1.07 -10.21 26.42
C GLY A 78 1.35 -9.26 25.27
N ILE A 79 2.35 -9.62 24.47
CA ILE A 79 2.72 -8.96 23.22
C ILE A 79 2.64 -10.02 22.11
N ALA A 80 2.00 -9.70 20.99
CA ALA A 80 2.01 -10.56 19.80
C ALA A 80 2.55 -9.79 18.59
N VAL A 81 3.63 -10.30 17.97
CA VAL A 81 4.30 -9.65 16.84
C VAL A 81 4.34 -10.55 15.61
N SER A 82 3.98 -10.02 14.44
CA SER A 82 4.29 -10.67 13.16
C SER A 82 5.63 -10.19 12.59
N SER A 83 6.45 -11.11 12.08
CA SER A 83 7.74 -10.79 11.46
C SER A 83 7.99 -11.63 10.20
N TYR A 84 7.85 -11.01 9.02
CA TYR A 84 8.02 -11.65 7.71
C TYR A 84 9.25 -11.17 6.93
N GLN A 85 9.94 -10.12 7.38
CA GLN A 85 11.08 -9.53 6.67
C GLN A 85 12.45 -10.13 7.03
N GLY A 86 12.49 -11.10 7.94
CA GLY A 86 13.73 -11.57 8.55
C GLY A 86 14.23 -10.66 9.68
N GLY A 87 15.39 -11.00 10.25
CA GLY A 87 15.95 -10.34 11.44
C GLY A 87 15.13 -10.59 12.72
N HIS A 88 14.25 -11.60 12.70
CA HIS A 88 13.34 -11.92 13.81
C HIS A 88 14.05 -12.44 15.04
N VAL A 89 15.16 -13.17 14.88
CA VAL A 89 15.93 -13.68 16.03
C VAL A 89 16.47 -12.51 16.84
N GLU A 90 17.12 -11.55 16.18
CA GLU A 90 17.63 -10.33 16.80
C GLU A 90 16.49 -9.49 17.37
N TYR A 91 15.40 -9.30 16.63
CA TYR A 91 14.25 -8.51 17.05
C TYR A 91 13.59 -9.06 18.33
N PHE A 92 13.25 -10.35 18.36
CA PHE A 92 12.57 -10.96 19.50
C PHE A 92 13.50 -11.14 20.71
N THR A 93 14.78 -11.45 20.47
CA THR A 93 15.78 -11.50 21.55
C THR A 93 15.92 -10.11 22.19
N TYR A 94 16.07 -9.08 21.37
CA TYR A 94 16.15 -7.70 21.85
C TYR A 94 14.90 -7.28 22.62
N LEU A 95 13.70 -7.62 22.12
CA LEU A 95 12.43 -7.38 22.82
C LEU A 95 12.37 -8.05 24.19
N ALA A 96 12.73 -9.34 24.27
CA ALA A 96 12.71 -10.07 25.54
C ALA A 96 13.74 -9.53 26.54
N GLU A 97 14.95 -9.21 26.07
CA GLU A 97 16.03 -8.66 26.89
C GLU A 97 15.69 -7.26 27.42
N GLU A 98 15.13 -6.38 26.58
CA GLU A 98 14.67 -5.04 27.00
C GLU A 98 13.57 -5.12 28.05
N LEU A 99 12.56 -5.97 27.85
CA LEU A 99 11.52 -6.19 28.86
C LEU A 99 12.10 -6.72 30.18
N ALA A 100 13.05 -7.65 30.12
CA ALA A 100 13.70 -8.19 31.31
C ALA A 100 14.57 -7.15 32.04
N ALA A 101 15.36 -6.36 31.30
CA ALA A 101 16.19 -5.27 31.84
C ALA A 101 15.33 -4.19 32.51
N LEU A 102 14.13 -3.98 31.97
CA LEU A 102 13.11 -3.10 32.49
C LEU A 102 12.23 -3.79 33.56
N GLY A 103 12.56 -4.97 34.07
CA GLY A 103 11.78 -5.62 35.15
C GLY A 103 10.34 -6.00 34.78
N ALA A 104 10.02 -6.04 33.49
CA ALA A 104 8.72 -6.39 32.93
C ALA A 104 8.70 -7.82 32.34
N GLY A 105 9.53 -8.72 32.86
CA GLY A 105 9.60 -10.13 32.41
C GLY A 105 8.33 -10.95 32.66
N HIS A 106 7.30 -10.39 33.30
CA HIS A 106 5.97 -11.00 33.42
C HIS A 106 5.15 -10.89 32.12
N ILE A 107 5.50 -9.97 31.23
CA ILE A 107 4.84 -9.78 29.94
C ILE A 107 5.31 -10.88 28.98
N LYS A 108 4.37 -11.68 28.48
CA LYS A 108 4.67 -12.80 27.60
C LYS A 108 4.81 -12.35 26.14
N VAL A 109 5.83 -12.84 25.45
CA VAL A 109 6.10 -12.47 24.05
C VAL A 109 5.74 -13.63 23.13
N TYR A 110 4.85 -13.36 22.18
CA TYR A 110 4.39 -14.27 21.15
C TYR A 110 4.77 -13.76 19.76
N GLY A 111 4.99 -14.67 18.81
CA GLY A 111 5.25 -14.27 17.44
C GLY A 111 4.88 -15.28 16.37
N GLY A 112 4.95 -14.84 15.11
CA GLY A 112 4.76 -15.67 13.92
C GLY A 112 5.30 -14.99 12.67
N GLY A 113 5.82 -15.78 11.74
CA GLY A 113 6.41 -15.30 10.49
C GLY A 113 6.18 -16.23 9.30
N GLY A 114 5.19 -17.12 9.39
CA GLY A 114 4.99 -18.17 8.39
C GLY A 114 6.21 -19.09 8.29
N GLY A 115 6.67 -19.35 7.07
CA GLY A 115 7.87 -20.17 6.82
C GLY A 115 9.21 -19.45 7.01
N VAL A 116 9.20 -18.13 7.28
CA VAL A 116 10.42 -17.32 7.43
C VAL A 116 11.19 -17.65 8.71
N ILE A 117 10.48 -18.08 9.77
CA ILE A 117 11.07 -18.48 11.06
C ILE A 117 11.19 -20.00 11.08
N VAL A 118 12.40 -20.51 10.88
CA VAL A 118 12.63 -21.96 10.75
C VAL A 118 12.63 -22.66 12.13
N PRO A 119 12.40 -23.99 12.21
CA PRO A 119 12.27 -24.69 13.49
C PRO A 119 13.45 -24.51 14.47
N SER A 120 14.68 -24.41 13.97
CA SER A 120 15.86 -24.17 14.80
C SER A 120 15.85 -22.79 15.46
N GLU A 121 15.30 -21.78 14.78
CA GLU A 121 15.14 -20.42 15.30
C GLU A 121 13.99 -20.33 16.30
N ILE A 122 12.89 -21.06 16.04
CA ILE A 122 11.79 -21.22 17.02
C ILE A 122 12.35 -21.77 18.33
N ALA A 123 13.18 -22.81 18.27
CA ALA A 123 13.82 -23.39 19.45
C ALA A 123 14.78 -22.42 20.15
N ALA A 124 15.56 -21.63 19.39
CA ALA A 124 16.44 -20.60 19.95
C ALA A 124 15.65 -19.48 20.66
N LEU A 125 14.56 -19.02 20.06
CA LEU A 125 13.67 -18.00 20.63
C LEU A 125 12.92 -18.50 21.87
N ALA A 126 12.51 -19.77 21.88
CA ALA A 126 11.93 -20.40 23.07
C ALA A 126 12.89 -20.41 24.26
N ALA A 127 14.20 -20.54 24.02
CA ALA A 127 15.21 -20.54 25.07
C ALA A 127 15.37 -19.17 25.78
N VAL A 128 14.99 -18.08 25.11
CA VAL A 128 14.95 -16.71 25.69
C VAL A 128 13.55 -16.28 26.13
N GLY A 129 12.59 -17.22 26.18
CA GLY A 129 11.24 -16.97 26.72
C GLY A 129 10.20 -16.50 25.70
N VAL A 130 10.47 -16.62 24.41
CA VAL A 130 9.55 -16.20 23.32
C VAL A 130 8.84 -17.40 22.71
N HIS A 131 7.51 -17.34 22.55
CA HIS A 131 6.72 -18.41 21.94
C HIS A 131 6.35 -18.06 20.48
N ILE A 132 6.86 -18.83 19.52
CA ILE A 132 6.57 -18.65 18.09
C ILE A 132 5.63 -19.75 17.57
N PHE A 133 4.58 -19.37 16.83
CA PHE A 133 3.69 -20.30 16.12
C PHE A 133 4.17 -20.57 14.69
N SER A 134 4.34 -21.85 14.36
CA SER A 134 4.68 -22.31 12.99
C SER A 134 3.42 -22.49 12.11
N PRO A 135 3.57 -22.58 10.77
CA PRO A 135 2.47 -22.98 9.89
C PRO A 135 1.83 -24.32 10.27
N GLN A 136 2.63 -25.27 10.77
CA GLN A 136 2.17 -26.58 11.25
C GLN A 136 1.28 -26.44 12.49
N ASP A 137 1.59 -25.53 13.40
CA ASP A 137 0.73 -25.23 14.56
C ASP A 137 -0.62 -24.66 14.12
N GLY A 138 -0.62 -23.79 13.11
CA GLY A 138 -1.85 -23.26 12.51
C GLY A 138 -2.76 -24.34 11.94
N GLN A 139 -2.22 -25.44 11.40
CA GLN A 139 -3.01 -26.58 10.96
C GLN A 139 -3.48 -27.46 12.10
N ARG A 140 -2.59 -27.74 13.06
CA ARG A 140 -2.86 -28.65 14.19
C ARG A 140 -3.89 -28.07 15.17
N LEU A 141 -3.75 -26.79 15.50
CA LEU A 141 -4.59 -26.10 16.48
C LEU A 141 -5.78 -25.39 15.83
N GLY A 142 -5.64 -25.00 14.56
CA GLY A 142 -6.51 -24.01 13.94
C GLY A 142 -6.30 -22.61 14.51
N LEU A 143 -6.75 -21.58 13.79
CA LEU A 143 -6.62 -20.18 14.25
C LEU A 143 -7.25 -19.95 15.64
N PRO A 144 -8.46 -20.44 15.97
CA PRO A 144 -9.02 -20.27 17.31
C PRO A 144 -8.24 -21.00 18.41
N GLY A 145 -7.61 -22.13 18.08
CA GLY A 145 -6.82 -22.91 19.04
C GLY A 145 -5.55 -22.19 19.48
N MET A 146 -4.84 -21.56 18.54
CA MET A 146 -3.66 -20.74 18.86
C MET A 146 -4.02 -19.59 19.79
N ILE A 147 -5.05 -18.82 19.45
CA ILE A 147 -5.50 -17.65 20.23
C ILE A 147 -5.95 -18.05 21.64
N ASN A 148 -6.55 -19.22 21.75
CA ASN A 148 -6.95 -19.77 23.03
C ASN A 148 -5.76 -20.10 23.95
N GLU A 149 -4.62 -20.51 23.41
CA GLU A 149 -3.39 -20.69 24.18
C GLU A 149 -2.84 -19.34 24.67
N LEU A 150 -2.78 -18.32 23.80
CA LEU A 150 -2.37 -16.96 24.16
C LEU A 150 -3.18 -16.42 25.35
N ILE A 151 -4.52 -16.47 25.25
CA ILE A 151 -5.39 -15.91 26.29
C ILE A 151 -5.25 -16.69 27.59
N ARG A 152 -5.25 -18.04 27.54
CA ARG A 152 -5.12 -18.87 28.74
C ARG A 152 -3.80 -18.59 29.48
N GLU A 153 -2.72 -18.43 28.74
CA GLU A 153 -1.41 -18.16 29.32
C GLU A 153 -1.30 -16.74 29.88
N CYS A 154 -2.00 -15.77 29.31
CA CYS A 154 -1.99 -14.36 29.74
C CYS A 154 -3.10 -13.99 30.74
N ASP A 155 -3.93 -14.95 31.16
CA ASP A 155 -5.02 -14.71 32.12
C ASP A 155 -4.51 -14.60 33.56
N THR A 156 -3.78 -13.51 33.85
CA THR A 156 -3.20 -13.20 35.16
C THR A 156 -3.81 -11.93 35.75
N ASN A 157 -3.95 -11.89 37.08
CA ASN A 157 -4.48 -10.74 37.81
C ASN A 157 -3.37 -9.70 38.08
N LEU A 158 -3.24 -8.77 37.15
CA LEU A 158 -2.33 -7.63 37.24
C LEU A 158 -2.70 -6.60 38.34
N ALA A 159 -3.95 -6.58 38.82
CA ALA A 159 -4.37 -5.67 39.87
C ALA A 159 -4.06 -6.18 41.30
N ALA A 160 -3.54 -7.41 41.43
CA ALA A 160 -3.23 -8.01 42.73
C ALA A 160 -2.03 -7.35 43.44
N GLU A 161 -1.13 -6.71 42.68
CA GLU A 161 0.08 -6.06 43.19
C GLU A 161 0.03 -4.54 42.90
N PRO A 162 -0.67 -3.74 43.72
CA PRO A 162 -0.74 -2.29 43.52
C PRO A 162 0.63 -1.63 43.69
N ALA A 163 0.91 -0.59 42.90
CA ALA A 163 2.11 0.21 43.06
C ALA A 163 2.00 1.11 44.31
N ALA A 164 3.14 1.38 44.96
CA ALA A 164 3.19 2.34 46.05
C ALA A 164 2.98 3.78 45.53
N VAL A 165 2.17 4.58 46.22
CA VAL A 165 1.92 5.99 45.84
C VAL A 165 3.21 6.82 45.83
N ASP A 166 4.20 6.48 46.65
CA ASP A 166 5.52 7.14 46.65
C ASP A 166 6.26 6.96 45.31
N ALA A 167 6.10 5.81 44.64
CA ALA A 167 6.68 5.58 43.31
C ALA A 167 5.94 6.41 42.24
N LEU A 168 4.63 6.59 42.40
CA LEU A 168 3.87 7.50 41.54
C LEU A 168 4.37 8.94 41.69
N LEU A 169 4.61 9.39 42.92
CA LEU A 169 5.14 10.71 43.23
C LEU A 169 6.55 10.96 42.68
N SER A 170 7.37 9.92 42.48
CA SER A 170 8.68 10.06 41.82
C SER A 170 8.58 10.15 40.29
N GLY A 171 7.37 10.10 39.72
CA GLY A 171 7.15 10.17 38.28
C GLY A 171 7.38 8.85 37.55
N ASP A 172 7.34 7.71 38.23
CA ASP A 172 7.48 6.39 37.60
C ASP A 172 6.24 6.06 36.76
N GLU A 173 6.41 6.06 35.44
CA GLU A 173 5.33 5.75 34.49
C GLU A 173 4.77 4.33 34.65
N ARG A 174 5.53 3.37 35.18
CA ARG A 174 5.02 2.01 35.45
C ARG A 174 4.17 1.97 36.69
N ALA A 175 4.54 2.73 37.71
CA ALA A 175 3.70 2.91 38.88
C ALA A 175 2.37 3.55 38.48
N LEU A 176 2.38 4.54 37.58
CA LEU A 176 1.18 5.12 36.99
C LEU A 176 0.37 4.07 36.22
N ALA A 177 1.00 3.30 35.34
CA ALA A 177 0.33 2.27 34.54
C ALA A 177 -0.34 1.20 35.43
N ARG A 178 0.37 0.68 36.44
CA ARG A 178 -0.17 -0.29 37.41
C ARG A 178 -1.31 0.31 38.23
N THR A 179 -1.17 1.57 38.66
CA THR A 179 -2.21 2.29 39.41
C THR A 179 -3.50 2.39 38.60
N ILE A 180 -3.40 2.76 37.31
CA ILE A 180 -4.56 2.81 36.41
C ILE A 180 -5.19 1.41 36.25
N THR A 181 -4.38 0.35 36.13
CA THR A 181 -4.90 -1.03 36.05
C THR A 181 -5.71 -1.43 37.28
N VAL A 182 -5.26 -1.05 38.49
CA VAL A 182 -5.99 -1.29 39.74
C VAL A 182 -7.31 -0.51 39.74
N LEU A 183 -7.29 0.76 39.34
CA LEU A 183 -8.48 1.63 39.24
C LEU A 183 -9.46 1.15 38.17
N GLU A 184 -9.00 0.51 37.09
CA GLU A 184 -9.86 -0.12 36.07
C GLU A 184 -10.51 -1.41 36.57
N ALA A 185 -9.86 -2.14 37.49
CA ALA A 185 -10.34 -3.42 38.01
C ALA A 185 -11.33 -3.25 39.17
N SER A 186 -11.12 -2.27 40.07
CA SER A 186 -11.99 -2.01 41.20
C SER A 186 -11.84 -0.59 41.76
N THR A 187 -12.86 -0.11 42.47
CA THR A 187 -12.81 1.16 43.21
C THR A 187 -12.26 0.91 44.62
N ASP A 188 -10.93 0.87 44.76
CA ASP A 188 -10.28 0.90 46.08
C ASP A 188 -10.39 2.32 46.67
N ALA A 189 -11.27 2.47 47.67
CA ALA A 189 -11.55 3.76 48.28
C ALA A 189 -10.33 4.37 48.99
N ASP A 190 -9.43 3.54 49.52
CA ASP A 190 -8.23 4.02 50.22
C ASP A 190 -7.23 4.58 49.21
N LEU A 191 -7.01 3.87 48.10
CA LEU A 191 -6.16 4.35 47.01
C LEU A 191 -6.71 5.65 46.39
N VAL A 192 -8.00 5.70 46.09
CA VAL A 192 -8.66 6.91 45.55
C VAL A 192 -8.52 8.09 46.54
N GLY A 193 -8.68 7.84 47.83
CA GLY A 193 -8.50 8.86 48.87
C GLY A 193 -7.06 9.39 48.95
N GLN A 194 -6.06 8.50 48.84
CA GLN A 194 -4.64 8.87 48.81
C GLN A 194 -4.31 9.70 47.57
N LEU A 195 -4.75 9.28 46.38
CA LEU A 195 -4.53 9.99 45.12
C LEU A 195 -5.15 11.39 45.15
N ARG A 196 -6.42 11.50 45.57
CA ARG A 196 -7.10 12.79 45.68
C ARG A 196 -6.38 13.75 46.63
N THR A 197 -5.89 13.23 47.76
CA THR A 197 -5.15 14.03 48.75
C THR A 197 -3.81 14.50 48.17
N ALA A 198 -3.08 13.63 47.46
CA ALA A 198 -1.81 13.98 46.82
C ALA A 198 -1.99 14.92 45.62
N ALA A 199 -3.10 14.81 44.88
CA ALA A 199 -3.43 15.66 43.74
C ALA A 199 -3.90 17.06 44.16
N ALA A 200 -4.53 17.21 45.33
CA ALA A 200 -5.11 18.48 45.79
C ALA A 200 -4.11 19.66 45.87
N GLY A 201 -2.81 19.39 45.98
CA GLY A 201 -1.75 20.41 45.97
C GLY A 201 -1.23 20.80 44.58
N ARG A 202 -1.75 20.21 43.50
CA ARG A 202 -1.23 20.37 42.12
C ARG A 202 -2.31 20.96 41.22
N SER A 203 -2.00 22.09 40.57
CA SER A 203 -2.90 22.75 39.63
C SER A 203 -2.54 22.32 38.20
N VAL A 204 -3.07 21.18 37.76
CA VAL A 204 -2.81 20.61 36.43
C VAL A 204 -4.12 20.63 35.64
N PRO A 205 -4.19 21.37 34.51
CA PRO A 205 -5.41 21.44 33.71
C PRO A 205 -5.68 20.13 32.95
N VAL A 206 -6.96 19.88 32.72
CA VAL A 206 -7.47 18.71 31.98
C VAL A 206 -8.17 19.17 30.71
N LEU A 207 -7.67 18.72 29.55
CA LEU A 207 -8.29 18.91 28.24
C LEU A 207 -9.15 17.69 27.88
N GLY A 208 -10.46 17.88 27.78
CA GLY A 208 -11.39 16.86 27.30
C GLY A 208 -11.64 16.99 25.80
N ILE A 209 -11.28 15.98 25.02
CA ILE A 209 -11.52 15.91 23.58
C ILE A 209 -12.63 14.90 23.32
N THR A 210 -13.76 15.38 22.79
CA THR A 210 -14.90 14.54 22.43
C THR A 210 -15.41 14.88 21.03
N GLY A 211 -16.30 14.06 20.48
CA GLY A 211 -16.74 14.22 19.11
C GLY A 211 -17.40 12.99 18.52
N THR A 212 -17.99 13.16 17.33
CA THR A 212 -18.62 12.05 16.61
C THR A 212 -17.60 10.99 16.20
N GLY A 213 -18.03 9.73 16.07
CA GLY A 213 -17.17 8.66 15.56
C GLY A 213 -16.59 9.01 14.18
N GLY A 214 -15.29 8.78 13.98
CA GLY A 214 -14.61 9.04 12.70
C GLY A 214 -14.35 10.52 12.36
N SER A 215 -14.60 11.46 13.28
CA SER A 215 -14.27 12.88 13.07
C SER A 215 -12.77 13.19 13.07
N GLY A 216 -11.94 12.21 13.44
CA GLY A 216 -10.48 12.35 13.48
C GLY A 216 -9.94 12.89 14.80
N LYS A 217 -10.62 12.60 15.93
CA LYS A 217 -10.20 12.98 17.28
C LYS A 217 -8.76 12.58 17.57
N SER A 218 -8.42 11.29 17.53
CA SER A 218 -7.06 10.81 17.83
C SER A 218 -6.00 11.33 16.86
N SER A 219 -6.35 11.59 15.59
CA SER A 219 -5.45 12.28 14.65
C SER A 219 -5.23 13.74 15.01
N LEU A 220 -6.27 14.45 15.46
CA LEU A 220 -6.16 15.83 15.91
C LEU A 220 -5.41 15.92 17.26
N THR A 221 -5.65 14.98 18.18
CA THR A 221 -4.90 14.84 19.44
C THR A 221 -3.40 14.69 19.17
N ASP A 222 -3.02 13.80 18.25
CA ASP A 222 -1.63 13.61 17.82
C ASP A 222 -1.01 14.91 17.26
N GLU A 223 -1.73 15.59 16.37
CA GLU A 223 -1.27 16.84 15.79
C GLU A 223 -1.14 17.94 16.87
N LEU A 224 -2.05 18.03 17.85
CA LEU A 224 -1.97 18.96 18.96
C LEU A 224 -0.78 18.66 19.89
N LEU A 225 -0.51 17.38 20.18
CA LEU A 225 0.67 16.94 20.93
C LEU A 225 1.95 17.33 20.18
N ARG A 226 1.99 17.14 18.86
CA ARG A 226 3.12 17.58 18.02
C ARG A 226 3.36 19.09 18.14
N ARG A 227 2.30 19.93 18.11
CA ARG A 227 2.45 21.38 18.32
C ARG A 227 2.92 21.67 19.74
N LEU A 228 2.37 21.00 20.75
CA LEU A 228 2.76 21.21 22.15
C LEU A 228 4.25 20.91 22.37
N ARG A 229 4.73 19.78 21.85
CA ARG A 229 6.13 19.38 21.91
C ARG A 229 7.03 20.40 21.21
N ARG A 230 6.71 20.76 19.96
CA ARG A 230 7.50 21.72 19.16
C ARG A 230 7.50 23.11 19.78
N ASP A 231 6.34 23.60 20.21
CA ASP A 231 6.18 24.95 20.75
C ASP A 231 6.84 25.09 22.13
N SER A 232 6.72 24.08 22.99
CA SER A 232 7.33 24.07 24.33
C SER A 232 8.78 23.58 24.35
N GLN A 233 9.29 23.03 23.24
CA GLN A 233 10.57 22.33 23.17
C GLN A 233 10.64 21.15 24.15
N ASP A 234 9.59 20.32 24.15
CA ASP A 234 9.42 19.15 25.03
C ASP A 234 9.47 19.45 26.55
N LYS A 235 9.30 20.72 26.96
CA LYS A 235 9.28 21.12 28.38
C LYS A 235 7.98 20.79 29.09
N VAL A 236 6.87 20.71 28.36
CA VAL A 236 5.54 20.40 28.92
C VAL A 236 5.28 18.91 28.80
N ARG A 237 5.09 18.23 29.94
CA ARG A 237 4.78 16.81 30.00
C ARG A 237 3.27 16.59 29.94
N ALA A 238 2.80 15.73 29.03
CA ALA A 238 1.38 15.45 28.86
C ALA A 238 1.05 13.97 29.12
N ALA A 239 -0.05 13.72 29.83
CA ALA A 239 -0.62 12.38 29.97
C ALA A 239 -1.91 12.28 29.15
N VAL A 240 -2.01 11.27 28.28
CA VAL A 240 -3.18 11.01 27.43
C VAL A 240 -3.89 9.75 27.92
N ILE A 241 -5.17 9.91 28.24
CA ILE A 241 -6.08 8.81 28.60
C ILE A 241 -7.11 8.70 27.45
N ALA A 242 -6.89 7.76 26.55
CA ALA A 242 -7.75 7.55 25.39
C ALA A 242 -8.76 6.42 25.66
N ILE A 243 -10.05 6.70 25.47
CA ILE A 243 -11.13 5.81 25.87
C ILE A 243 -11.82 5.22 24.63
N ASP A 244 -11.87 3.89 24.55
CA ASP A 244 -12.51 3.16 23.47
C ASP A 244 -13.69 2.28 23.95
N PRO A 245 -14.68 1.99 23.09
CA PRO A 245 -15.87 1.24 23.48
C PRO A 245 -15.59 -0.27 23.61
N THR A 246 -16.04 -0.88 24.72
CA THR A 246 -16.02 -2.35 24.88
C THR A 246 -17.12 -2.99 24.03
N ARG A 247 -16.84 -4.11 23.34
CA ARG A 247 -17.88 -4.83 22.60
C ARG A 247 -18.83 -5.52 23.58
N ARG A 248 -20.13 -5.23 23.44
CA ARG A 248 -21.20 -5.90 24.21
C ARG A 248 -21.20 -7.43 24.05
N LYS A 249 -20.73 -7.93 22.91
CA LYS A 249 -20.62 -9.36 22.59
C LYS A 249 -19.15 -9.77 22.65
N GLY A 250 -18.83 -10.71 23.52
CA GLY A 250 -17.47 -11.25 23.71
C GLY A 250 -16.66 -10.58 24.83
N GLY A 251 -16.99 -9.35 25.23
CA GLY A 251 -16.35 -8.65 26.35
C GLY A 251 -15.02 -7.96 26.04
N GLY A 252 -14.41 -8.25 24.87
CA GLY A 252 -13.16 -7.62 24.44
C GLY A 252 -13.33 -6.23 23.83
N ALA A 253 -12.22 -5.53 23.61
CA ALA A 253 -12.17 -4.20 23.01
C ALA A 253 -11.03 -4.10 21.98
N LEU A 254 -11.20 -3.25 20.97
CA LEU A 254 -10.09 -2.83 20.10
C LEU A 254 -9.78 -1.41 20.52
N LEU A 255 -8.63 -1.24 21.18
CA LEU A 255 -8.12 0.02 21.65
C LEU A 255 -7.27 0.62 20.52
N GLY A 256 -7.96 1.35 19.65
CA GLY A 256 -7.51 1.76 18.33
C GLY A 256 -7.00 3.20 18.24
N ASP A 257 -6.99 3.96 19.33
CA ASP A 257 -6.52 5.36 19.28
C ASP A 257 -4.99 5.46 19.20
N ARG A 258 -4.26 4.58 19.91
CA ARG A 258 -2.79 4.60 19.97
C ARG A 258 -2.12 4.43 18.59
N ILE A 259 -2.75 3.69 17.66
CA ILE A 259 -2.22 3.50 16.30
C ILE A 259 -2.06 4.82 15.52
N ARG A 260 -2.84 5.85 15.87
CA ARG A 260 -2.85 7.15 15.20
C ARG A 260 -1.78 8.12 15.72
N MET A 261 -1.14 7.77 16.84
CA MET A 261 -0.26 8.64 17.58
C MET A 261 1.19 8.44 17.12
N ASN A 262 1.73 9.44 16.42
CA ASN A 262 3.12 9.51 15.98
C ASN A 262 3.96 10.45 16.87
N ALA A 263 3.33 11.29 17.69
CA ALA A 263 3.98 12.31 18.51
C ALA A 263 4.27 11.86 19.96
N ILE A 264 4.05 10.58 20.30
CA ILE A 264 4.36 10.03 21.64
C ILE A 264 5.88 9.93 21.81
N GLU A 265 6.41 10.66 22.78
CA GLU A 265 7.82 10.63 23.18
C GLU A 265 7.94 10.13 24.62
N PRO A 266 8.65 9.01 24.88
CA PRO A 266 8.82 8.50 26.23
C PRO A 266 9.36 9.55 27.21
N GLY A 267 8.77 9.64 28.41
CA GLY A 267 9.15 10.63 29.44
C GLY A 267 8.51 12.02 29.28
N VAL A 268 8.11 12.40 28.06
CA VAL A 268 7.40 13.66 27.77
C VAL A 268 5.89 13.41 27.63
N VAL A 269 5.51 12.35 26.90
CA VAL A 269 4.12 11.97 26.65
C VAL A 269 3.86 10.56 27.18
N TYR A 270 2.99 10.46 28.18
CA TYR A 270 2.44 9.19 28.63
C TYR A 270 1.13 8.90 27.92
N PHE A 271 0.93 7.67 27.45
CA PHE A 271 -0.30 7.29 26.75
C PHE A 271 -0.88 6.00 27.32
N ARG A 272 -2.15 6.03 27.71
CA ARG A 272 -2.90 4.87 28.21
C ARG A 272 -4.25 4.75 27.52
N SER A 273 -4.50 3.58 26.96
CA SER A 273 -5.77 3.23 26.33
C SER A 273 -6.68 2.53 27.33
N VAL A 274 -7.91 3.02 27.52
CA VAL A 274 -8.88 2.52 28.51
C VAL A 274 -10.14 2.06 27.83
N ALA A 275 -10.69 0.94 28.26
CA ALA A 275 -11.99 0.47 27.76
C ALA A 275 -13.12 1.01 28.64
N THR A 276 -14.25 1.38 28.05
CA THR A 276 -15.45 1.83 28.81
C THR A 276 -15.98 0.81 29.83
N ARG A 277 -15.81 -0.50 29.58
CA ARG A 277 -16.21 -1.66 30.42
C ARG A 277 -17.67 -1.68 30.90
N SER A 278 -18.50 -0.77 30.43
CA SER A 278 -19.91 -0.61 30.78
C SER A 278 -20.77 -0.52 29.53
N ALA A 279 -21.94 -1.15 29.57
CA ALA A 279 -22.84 -1.16 28.42
C ALA A 279 -23.49 0.21 28.23
N GLY A 280 -22.92 1.05 27.34
CA GLY A 280 -23.47 2.35 26.98
C GLY A 280 -22.93 3.55 27.76
N GLY A 281 -21.91 3.35 28.62
CA GLY A 281 -21.15 4.47 29.20
C GLY A 281 -20.14 5.04 28.20
N VAL A 282 -19.90 6.34 28.27
CA VAL A 282 -18.91 7.06 27.44
C VAL A 282 -17.59 7.28 28.17
N VAL A 283 -17.60 7.19 29.50
CA VAL A 283 -16.42 7.31 30.36
C VAL A 283 -16.33 6.12 31.34
N PRO A 284 -15.12 5.68 31.76
CA PRO A 284 -14.93 4.63 32.75
C PRO A 284 -15.31 5.14 34.16
N ALA A 285 -15.72 4.22 35.05
CA ALA A 285 -16.28 4.57 36.36
C ALA A 285 -15.32 5.35 37.30
N ASN A 286 -14.01 5.15 37.17
CA ASN A 286 -13.00 5.77 38.02
C ASN A 286 -12.12 6.78 37.26
N LEU A 287 -12.65 7.44 36.22
CA LEU A 287 -11.90 8.37 35.37
C LEU A 287 -11.19 9.47 36.17
N ASP A 288 -11.88 10.12 37.11
CA ASP A 288 -11.29 11.18 37.94
C ASP A 288 -10.10 10.69 38.76
N ALA A 289 -10.15 9.46 39.27
CA ALA A 289 -9.04 8.88 40.01
C ALA A 289 -7.83 8.58 39.11
N MET A 290 -8.06 8.22 37.83
CA MET A 290 -7.00 8.03 36.85
C MET A 290 -6.36 9.36 36.47
N VAL A 291 -7.17 10.42 36.34
CA VAL A 291 -6.70 11.79 36.15
C VAL A 291 -5.86 12.23 37.34
N ASP A 292 -6.35 12.04 38.56
CA ASP A 292 -5.60 12.35 39.79
C ASP A 292 -4.27 11.58 39.84
N ALA A 293 -4.24 10.31 39.43
CA ALA A 293 -3.00 9.55 39.34
C ALA A 293 -1.99 10.18 38.36
N ALA A 294 -2.43 10.62 37.19
CA ALA A 294 -1.58 11.33 36.23
C ALA A 294 -1.07 12.68 36.80
N LYS A 295 -1.91 13.42 37.52
CA LYS A 295 -1.50 14.66 38.20
C LYS A 295 -0.42 14.39 39.26
N VAL A 296 -0.61 13.34 40.06
CA VAL A 296 0.35 12.92 41.10
C VAL A 296 1.70 12.50 40.49
N ALA A 297 1.68 11.88 39.30
CA ALA A 297 2.88 11.51 38.54
C ALA A 297 3.68 12.71 37.97
N GLY A 298 3.19 13.93 38.16
CA GLY A 298 3.90 15.16 37.80
C GLY A 298 3.84 15.51 36.30
N PHE A 299 2.73 15.17 35.64
CA PHE A 299 2.40 15.71 34.32
C PHE A 299 1.83 17.13 34.44
N ASP A 300 2.12 17.97 33.46
CA ASP A 300 1.72 19.37 33.40
C ASP A 300 0.37 19.58 32.69
N LEU A 301 -0.05 18.59 31.89
CA LEU A 301 -1.32 18.56 31.18
C LEU A 301 -1.88 17.12 31.17
N VAL A 302 -3.17 16.96 31.41
CA VAL A 302 -3.88 15.70 31.17
C VAL A 302 -4.84 15.89 30.00
N ILE A 303 -4.79 15.00 29.01
CA ILE A 303 -5.70 14.98 27.87
C ILE A 303 -6.55 13.71 27.97
N ILE A 304 -7.88 13.87 27.90
CA ILE A 304 -8.81 12.74 27.83
C ILE A 304 -9.43 12.74 26.44
N GLU A 305 -9.36 11.61 25.74
CA GLU A 305 -10.10 11.39 24.50
C GLU A 305 -11.25 10.41 24.74
N THR A 306 -12.48 10.78 24.39
CA THR A 306 -13.64 9.90 24.53
C THR A 306 -13.83 9.00 23.31
N PRO A 307 -14.63 7.92 23.41
CA PRO A 307 -15.10 7.22 22.22
C PRO A 307 -16.00 8.14 21.37
N GLY A 308 -16.36 7.69 20.17
CA GLY A 308 -17.31 8.41 19.31
C GLY A 308 -18.67 8.56 20.01
N ILE A 309 -19.08 9.81 20.27
CA ILE A 309 -20.33 10.12 20.98
C ILE A 309 -21.51 10.35 20.04
N GLY A 310 -22.72 10.14 20.56
CA GLY A 310 -23.97 10.54 19.93
C GLY A 310 -24.27 12.03 20.16
N GLN A 311 -25.39 12.52 19.60
CA GLN A 311 -25.76 13.94 19.70
C GLN A 311 -26.08 14.40 21.14
N GLY A 312 -26.62 13.52 21.99
CA GLY A 312 -27.06 13.85 23.36
C GLY A 312 -26.08 13.45 24.46
N ASP A 313 -24.78 13.38 24.17
CA ASP A 313 -23.76 13.03 25.17
C ASP A 313 -22.80 14.21 25.38
N ALA A 314 -22.55 14.53 26.64
CA ALA A 314 -21.61 15.56 27.06
C ALA A 314 -20.81 15.13 28.30
N ALA A 315 -20.73 13.83 28.62
CA ALA A 315 -20.19 13.34 29.89
C ALA A 315 -18.76 13.82 30.20
N ILE A 316 -17.97 14.15 29.17
CA ILE A 316 -16.60 14.64 29.35
C ILE A 316 -16.51 15.99 30.09
N THR A 317 -17.56 16.81 30.06
CA THR A 317 -17.55 18.17 30.63
C THR A 317 -17.46 18.15 32.15
N ASP A 318 -17.89 17.06 32.78
CA ASP A 318 -17.82 16.87 34.23
C ASP A 318 -16.39 16.50 34.69
N HIS A 319 -15.52 16.12 33.75
CA HIS A 319 -14.17 15.58 34.00
C HIS A 319 -13.03 16.46 33.43
N ALA A 320 -13.36 17.55 32.72
CA ALA A 320 -12.39 18.39 32.01
C ALA A 320 -12.51 19.88 32.36
N ASP A 321 -11.38 20.58 32.43
CA ASP A 321 -11.32 22.03 32.67
C ASP A 321 -11.56 22.85 31.40
N VAL A 322 -11.19 22.28 30.25
CA VAL A 322 -11.43 22.80 28.90
C VAL A 322 -11.93 21.66 28.03
N SER A 323 -13.00 21.90 27.28
CA SER A 323 -13.66 20.91 26.43
C SER A 323 -13.57 21.29 24.94
N LEU A 324 -13.08 20.35 24.13
CA LEU A 324 -12.96 20.45 22.68
C LEU A 324 -13.96 19.47 22.03
N TYR A 325 -14.91 20.00 21.27
CA TYR A 325 -15.79 19.18 20.43
C TYR A 325 -15.28 19.09 19.00
N VAL A 326 -15.06 17.87 18.51
CA VAL A 326 -14.54 17.58 17.17
C VAL A 326 -15.63 16.96 16.30
N MET A 327 -15.96 17.61 15.20
CA MET A 327 -16.96 17.16 14.23
C MET A 327 -16.45 17.27 12.80
N THR A 328 -17.18 16.69 11.85
CA THR A 328 -16.91 16.85 10.41
C THR A 328 -17.89 17.86 9.79
N PRO A 329 -17.64 18.33 8.54
CA PRO A 329 -18.62 19.12 7.79
C PRO A 329 -19.96 18.42 7.53
N GLU A 330 -20.02 17.09 7.70
CA GLU A 330 -21.18 16.26 7.38
C GLU A 330 -22.03 15.96 8.63
N PHE A 331 -22.84 16.93 9.05
CA PHE A 331 -23.75 16.78 10.22
C PHE A 331 -25.25 16.77 9.84
N GLY A 332 -25.56 16.76 8.54
CA GLY A 332 -26.92 16.84 8.02
C GLY A 332 -27.43 18.27 7.90
N ALA A 333 -28.70 18.51 8.22
CA ALA A 333 -29.29 19.85 8.17
C ALA A 333 -28.82 20.71 9.35
N ALA A 334 -28.74 22.03 9.17
CA ALA A 334 -28.37 22.97 10.24
C ALA A 334 -29.23 22.85 11.51
N SER A 335 -30.49 22.42 11.39
CA SER A 335 -31.38 22.17 12.54
C SER A 335 -30.96 20.97 13.42
N GLN A 336 -30.04 20.12 12.96
CA GLN A 336 -29.47 19.06 13.80
C GLN A 336 -28.50 19.62 14.84
N LEU A 337 -27.89 20.80 14.59
CA LEU A 337 -26.97 21.44 15.52
C LEU A 337 -27.66 21.84 16.82
N GLU A 338 -28.96 22.12 16.79
CA GLU A 338 -29.79 22.42 17.97
C GLU A 338 -30.00 21.19 18.88
N LYS A 339 -29.61 19.98 18.43
CA LYS A 339 -29.75 18.73 19.19
C LYS A 339 -28.43 18.18 19.71
N ILE A 340 -27.32 18.84 19.38
CA ILE A 340 -26.00 18.40 19.81
C ILE A 340 -25.72 19.07 21.16
N ASP A 341 -25.93 18.33 22.24
CA ASP A 341 -25.77 18.83 23.61
C ASP A 341 -24.36 19.38 23.83
N MET A 342 -23.34 18.73 23.24
CA MET A 342 -21.95 19.18 23.36
C MET A 342 -21.71 20.61 22.82
N LEU A 343 -22.54 21.13 21.91
CA LEU A 343 -22.41 22.53 21.44
C LEU A 343 -22.88 23.55 22.49
N ASP A 344 -23.61 23.15 23.52
CA ASP A 344 -23.96 24.02 24.65
C ASP A 344 -22.80 24.14 25.65
N PHE A 345 -21.99 23.08 25.78
CA PHE A 345 -20.95 23.01 26.82
C PHE A 345 -19.52 23.20 26.29
N ALA A 346 -19.26 22.94 25.00
CA ALA A 346 -17.92 23.01 24.44
C ALA A 346 -17.31 24.42 24.57
N ASP A 347 -16.10 24.50 25.13
CA ASP A 347 -15.31 25.73 25.16
C ASP A 347 -14.83 26.09 23.74
N VAL A 348 -14.45 25.07 22.96
CA VAL A 348 -13.89 25.18 21.62
C VAL A 348 -14.48 24.10 20.72
N VAL A 349 -14.71 24.43 19.44
CA VAL A 349 -15.17 23.47 18.44
C VAL A 349 -14.18 23.39 17.29
N ALA A 350 -13.79 22.17 16.91
CA ALA A 350 -13.01 21.88 15.72
C ALA A 350 -13.88 21.16 14.68
N ILE A 351 -14.06 21.79 13.53
CA ILE A 351 -14.61 21.16 12.34
C ILE A 351 -13.42 20.58 11.58
N ASN A 352 -13.12 19.34 11.90
CA ASN A 352 -12.01 18.60 11.29
C ASN A 352 -12.42 18.00 9.94
N LYS A 353 -11.44 17.61 9.14
CA LYS A 353 -11.62 17.25 7.73
C LYS A 353 -12.14 18.42 6.89
N PHE A 354 -11.55 19.59 7.12
CA PHE A 354 -11.97 20.85 6.51
C PHE A 354 -11.77 20.90 4.98
N GLU A 355 -10.98 19.97 4.44
CA GLU A 355 -10.84 19.71 3.01
C GLU A 355 -12.15 19.24 2.33
N ARG A 356 -13.12 18.74 3.11
CA ARG A 356 -14.39 18.23 2.58
C ARG A 356 -15.31 19.34 2.07
N ARG A 357 -16.21 18.95 1.18
CA ARG A 357 -17.21 19.85 0.59
C ARG A 357 -18.13 20.42 1.67
N GLY A 358 -18.38 21.73 1.61
CA GLY A 358 -19.29 22.43 2.53
C GLY A 358 -18.68 22.76 3.89
N ALA A 359 -17.37 22.59 4.09
CA ALA A 359 -16.69 22.87 5.36
C ALA A 359 -16.86 24.31 5.86
N GLU A 360 -16.82 25.30 4.96
CA GLU A 360 -17.02 26.70 5.33
C GLU A 360 -18.48 27.01 5.73
N ASP A 361 -19.45 26.43 5.00
CA ASP A 361 -20.87 26.52 5.39
C ASP A 361 -21.11 25.85 6.74
N ALA A 362 -20.50 24.68 6.96
CA ALA A 362 -20.52 23.97 8.23
C ALA A 362 -19.98 24.83 9.37
N ARG A 363 -18.83 25.48 9.17
CA ARG A 363 -18.24 26.44 10.12
C ARG A 363 -19.17 27.57 10.46
N ARG A 364 -19.73 28.23 9.46
CA ARG A 364 -20.70 29.32 9.66
C ARG A 364 -21.89 28.84 10.50
N ASP A 365 -22.47 27.70 10.16
CA ASP A 365 -23.69 27.21 10.80
C ASP A 365 -23.44 26.80 12.25
N VAL A 366 -22.33 26.11 12.53
CA VAL A 366 -21.87 25.74 13.88
C VAL A 366 -21.55 26.97 14.71
N ALA A 367 -20.82 27.93 14.16
CA ALA A 367 -20.47 29.17 14.87
C ALA A 367 -21.70 30.02 15.19
N ARG A 368 -22.67 30.12 14.27
CA ARG A 368 -23.96 30.78 14.53
C ARG A 368 -24.77 30.04 15.60
N GLN A 369 -24.71 28.71 15.63
CA GLN A 369 -25.34 27.95 16.69
C GLN A 369 -24.67 28.25 18.04
N LEU A 370 -23.34 28.32 18.11
CA LEU A 370 -22.61 28.71 19.32
C LEU A 370 -22.98 30.12 19.80
N VAL A 371 -23.15 31.09 18.89
CA VAL A 371 -23.65 32.44 19.25
C VAL A 371 -24.99 32.34 19.97
N ARG A 372 -25.90 31.49 19.48
CA ARG A 372 -27.24 31.30 20.07
C ARG A 372 -27.15 30.60 21.43
N ASN A 373 -26.40 29.51 21.51
CA ASN A 373 -26.23 28.72 22.74
C ASN A 373 -25.63 29.58 23.87
N ARG A 374 -24.65 30.42 23.54
CA ARG A 374 -23.99 31.34 24.50
C ARG A 374 -24.73 32.66 24.70
N LEU A 375 -25.87 32.88 24.03
CA LEU A 375 -26.64 34.14 24.02
C LEU A 375 -25.78 35.39 23.67
N ALA A 376 -24.74 35.20 22.87
CA ALA A 376 -23.71 36.21 22.57
C ALA A 376 -24.06 37.03 21.31
N PHE A 377 -25.29 37.51 21.20
CA PHE A 377 -25.81 38.17 19.98
C PHE A 377 -25.09 39.47 19.57
N GLY A 378 -24.24 40.03 20.44
CA GLY A 378 -23.39 41.18 20.15
C GLY A 378 -22.02 40.82 19.54
N THR A 379 -21.69 39.54 19.44
CA THR A 379 -20.41 39.02 18.93
C THR A 379 -20.61 38.49 17.51
N ALA A 380 -19.67 38.77 16.62
CA ALA A 380 -19.69 38.21 15.26
C ALA A 380 -19.50 36.68 15.33
N TRP A 381 -20.11 35.92 14.41
CA TRP A 381 -19.98 34.46 14.45
C TRP A 381 -18.54 34.03 14.14
N GLU A 382 -17.82 34.82 13.35
CA GLU A 382 -16.42 34.66 12.99
C GLU A 382 -15.50 34.68 14.23
N ASP A 383 -15.91 35.43 15.27
CA ASP A 383 -15.17 35.57 16.53
C ASP A 383 -15.37 34.38 17.47
N MET A 384 -16.40 33.56 17.26
CA MET A 384 -16.62 32.34 18.06
C MET A 384 -15.41 31.38 17.96
N PRO A 385 -15.14 30.58 19.01
CA PRO A 385 -14.03 29.63 19.04
C PRO A 385 -14.36 28.36 18.22
N VAL A 386 -14.69 28.55 16.96
CA VAL A 386 -14.89 27.50 15.97
C VAL A 386 -13.73 27.54 14.98
N PHE A 387 -13.02 26.42 14.85
CA PHE A 387 -11.84 26.27 14.02
C PHE A 387 -12.10 25.25 12.91
N GLY A 388 -11.59 25.50 11.71
CA GLY A 388 -11.61 24.55 10.61
C GLY A 388 -10.25 23.89 10.50
N THR A 389 -10.13 22.58 10.77
CA THR A 389 -8.85 21.88 10.86
C THR A 389 -8.73 20.77 9.85
N SER A 390 -7.52 20.49 9.38
CA SER A 390 -7.22 19.25 8.65
C SER A 390 -6.09 18.49 9.34
N ALA A 391 -6.44 17.58 10.25
CA ALA A 391 -5.44 16.77 10.96
C ALA A 391 -4.70 15.77 10.04
N ALA A 392 -5.25 15.47 8.85
CA ALA A 392 -4.60 14.61 7.86
C ALA A 392 -3.41 15.32 7.18
N ARG A 393 -3.36 16.65 7.27
CA ARG A 393 -2.36 17.48 6.63
C ARG A 393 -1.26 17.86 7.61
N PHE A 394 -0.02 17.63 7.19
CA PHE A 394 1.14 18.03 7.97
C PHE A 394 1.24 19.56 8.04
N ASP A 395 1.58 20.07 9.23
CA ASP A 395 1.75 21.50 9.53
C ASP A 395 0.54 22.38 9.15
N ASP A 396 -0.68 21.83 9.26
CA ASP A 396 -1.92 22.56 8.97
C ASP A 396 -2.05 23.82 9.84
N ASP A 397 -2.29 24.96 9.19
CA ASP A 397 -2.43 26.26 9.82
C ASP A 397 -3.74 26.40 10.61
N GLY A 398 -4.80 25.70 10.19
CA GLY A 398 -6.04 25.56 10.94
C GLY A 398 -5.83 24.85 12.29
N VAL A 399 -5.10 23.73 12.30
CA VAL A 399 -4.72 23.03 13.55
C VAL A 399 -3.84 23.90 14.43
N THR A 400 -2.87 24.62 13.85
CA THR A 400 -2.00 25.53 14.62
C THR A 400 -2.79 26.68 15.24
N ALA A 401 -3.79 27.24 14.55
CA ALA A 401 -4.69 28.26 15.11
C ALA A 401 -5.51 27.71 16.28
N LEU A 402 -6.05 26.48 16.15
CA LEU A 402 -6.72 25.79 17.25
C LEU A 402 -5.79 25.59 18.45
N TYR A 403 -4.56 25.13 18.21
CA TYR A 403 -3.55 24.90 19.24
C TYR A 403 -3.25 26.18 20.03
N GLN A 404 -3.03 27.32 19.36
CA GLN A 404 -2.73 28.60 20.03
C GLN A 404 -3.89 29.07 20.92
N HIS A 405 -5.12 28.84 20.48
CA HIS A 405 -6.31 29.14 21.27
C HIS A 405 -6.42 28.22 22.49
N LEU A 406 -6.22 26.91 22.32
CA LEU A 406 -6.22 25.94 23.42
C LEU A 406 -5.10 26.22 24.43
N LYS A 407 -3.89 26.54 23.97
CA LYS A 407 -2.76 26.94 24.83
C LYS A 407 -3.17 28.09 25.76
N SER A 408 -3.78 29.14 25.20
CA SER A 408 -4.24 30.29 25.97
C SER A 408 -5.32 29.91 27.00
N ALA A 409 -6.26 29.05 26.62
CA ALA A 409 -7.31 28.55 27.52
C ALA A 409 -6.74 27.68 28.66
N LEU A 410 -5.77 26.81 28.37
CA LEU A 410 -5.14 25.92 29.34
C LEU A 410 -4.25 26.69 30.33
N VAL A 411 -3.53 27.73 29.86
CA VAL A 411 -2.77 28.64 30.75
C VAL A 411 -3.71 29.35 31.73
N ALA A 412 -4.90 29.77 31.28
CA ALA A 412 -5.90 30.36 32.17
C ALA A 412 -6.46 29.37 33.21
N LYS A 413 -6.27 28.06 33.00
CA LYS A 413 -6.67 26.97 33.90
C LYS A 413 -5.52 26.39 34.72
N GLY A 414 -4.33 26.98 34.64
CA GLY A 414 -3.20 26.62 35.50
C GLY A 414 -2.04 25.90 34.81
N LEU A 415 -2.03 25.75 33.48
CA LEU A 415 -0.81 25.37 32.75
C LEU A 415 0.25 26.47 32.93
N GLU A 416 1.46 26.10 33.30
CA GLU A 416 2.54 27.10 33.42
C GLU A 416 2.82 27.76 32.06
N PRO A 417 2.85 29.11 31.99
CA PRO A 417 3.08 29.80 30.74
C PRO A 417 4.53 29.59 30.25
N PHE A 418 4.69 29.35 28.95
CA PHE A 418 5.99 29.20 28.30
C PHE A 418 6.05 30.00 26.98
N GLU A 419 7.24 30.49 26.66
CA GLU A 419 7.53 31.14 25.38
C GLU A 419 7.50 30.09 24.25
N GLY A 420 6.62 30.29 23.28
CA GLY A 420 6.39 29.35 22.18
C GLY A 420 7.21 29.67 20.92
N LEU A 421 7.65 28.63 20.20
CA LEU A 421 8.31 28.76 18.90
C LEU A 421 7.35 28.90 17.72
N LEU A 422 6.09 28.49 17.86
CA LEU A 422 5.12 28.49 16.78
C LEU A 422 4.47 29.88 16.63
N PRO A 423 4.31 30.37 15.39
CA PRO A 423 3.58 31.61 15.15
C PRO A 423 2.10 31.45 15.49
N THR A 424 1.41 32.57 15.72
CA THR A 424 -0.05 32.61 15.82
C THR A 424 -0.64 32.93 14.45
N PRO A 425 -1.29 31.98 13.76
CA PRO A 425 -1.89 32.26 12.45
C PRO A 425 -3.01 33.31 12.56
N GLU A 426 -3.16 34.16 11.54
CA GLU A 426 -4.27 35.12 11.47
C GLU A 426 -5.60 34.46 11.07
N THR A 427 -5.55 33.22 10.55
CA THR A 427 -6.71 32.43 10.14
C THR A 427 -7.23 31.55 11.28
N LYS A 428 -8.52 31.20 11.23
CA LYS A 428 -9.15 30.14 12.06
C LYS A 428 -9.48 28.88 11.26
N VAL A 429 -9.17 28.85 9.96
CA VAL A 429 -9.43 27.74 9.06
C VAL A 429 -8.17 27.33 8.33
N SER A 430 -8.07 26.04 8.00
CA SER A 430 -7.08 25.52 7.06
C SER A 430 -7.15 26.30 5.73
N SER A 431 -6.06 26.97 5.36
CA SER A 431 -6.05 27.89 4.20
C SER A 431 -5.53 27.25 2.91
N SER A 432 -4.71 26.21 3.02
CA SER A 432 -3.96 25.65 1.88
C SER A 432 -4.51 24.27 1.48
N LEU A 433 -5.78 24.27 1.07
CA LEU A 433 -6.50 23.10 0.57
C LEU A 433 -6.09 22.76 -0.87
N THR A 434 -4.83 22.38 -1.12
CA THR A 434 -4.39 21.91 -2.44
C THR A 434 -4.75 20.43 -2.58
N SER A 435 -6.00 20.14 -2.91
CA SER A 435 -6.40 18.74 -3.19
C SER A 435 -5.65 18.21 -4.42
N VAL A 436 -5.12 16.99 -4.31
CA VAL A 436 -4.47 16.26 -5.43
C VAL A 436 -5.41 16.16 -6.64
N LEU A 437 -6.73 16.12 -6.40
CA LEU A 437 -7.76 16.11 -7.42
C LEU A 437 -8.60 17.39 -7.35
N PRO A 438 -8.83 18.11 -8.47
CA PRO A 438 -9.61 19.33 -8.44
C PRO A 438 -11.09 19.03 -8.17
N LYS A 439 -11.77 19.97 -7.51
CA LYS A 439 -13.22 19.89 -7.21
C LYS A 439 -14.02 19.60 -8.49
N GLY A 440 -14.93 18.63 -8.44
CA GLY A 440 -15.75 18.19 -9.57
C GLY A 440 -15.16 17.02 -10.37
N ARG A 441 -13.93 16.57 -10.10
CA ARG A 441 -13.34 15.36 -10.70
C ARG A 441 -13.48 14.12 -9.84
N GLU A 442 -14.21 14.14 -8.72
CA GLU A 442 -14.28 13.04 -7.76
C GLU A 442 -14.93 11.76 -8.34
N ARG A 443 -15.70 11.89 -9.43
CA ARG A 443 -16.44 10.79 -10.09
C ARG A 443 -15.79 10.28 -11.39
N TYR A 444 -14.53 10.61 -11.66
CA TYR A 444 -13.78 10.19 -12.86
C TYR A 444 -13.91 8.70 -13.20
N LEU A 445 -13.86 7.80 -12.20
CA LEU A 445 -14.01 6.35 -12.42
C LEU A 445 -15.40 5.95 -12.95
N ALA A 446 -16.47 6.64 -12.54
CA ALA A 446 -17.81 6.40 -13.06
C ALA A 446 -17.96 6.90 -14.52
N GLU A 447 -17.27 8.00 -14.86
CA GLU A 447 -17.22 8.49 -16.25
C GLU A 447 -16.48 7.50 -17.15
N ILE A 448 -15.38 6.91 -16.67
CA ILE A 448 -14.64 5.87 -17.39
C ILE A 448 -15.51 4.62 -17.57
N ALA A 449 -16.18 4.17 -16.51
CA ALA A 449 -17.09 3.02 -16.59
C ALA A 449 -18.18 3.24 -17.64
N THR A 450 -18.78 4.44 -17.66
CA THR A 450 -19.76 4.83 -18.69
C THR A 450 -19.15 4.79 -20.09
N SER A 451 -17.95 5.37 -20.28
CA SER A 451 -17.26 5.39 -21.57
C SER A 451 -16.97 3.99 -22.12
N VAL A 452 -16.61 3.03 -21.27
CA VAL A 452 -16.35 1.65 -21.69
C VAL A 452 -17.65 0.93 -22.07
N ARG A 453 -18.73 1.11 -21.29
CA ARG A 453 -20.05 0.53 -21.62
C ARG A 453 -20.62 1.13 -22.92
N ASP A 454 -20.46 2.43 -23.13
CA ASP A 454 -20.85 3.11 -24.37
C ASP A 454 -20.10 2.53 -25.58
N TYR A 455 -18.79 2.27 -25.43
CA TYR A 455 -17.99 1.64 -26.47
C TYR A 455 -18.53 0.26 -26.87
N HIS A 456 -18.95 -0.56 -25.90
CA HIS A 456 -19.57 -1.87 -26.15
C HIS A 456 -20.95 -1.75 -26.78
N GLN A 457 -21.77 -0.80 -26.34
CA GLN A 457 -23.09 -0.55 -26.91
C GLN A 457 -22.99 -0.14 -28.38
N VAL A 458 -22.03 0.74 -28.72
CA VAL A 458 -21.73 1.12 -30.11
C VAL A 458 -21.23 -0.09 -30.88
N THR A 459 -20.36 -0.92 -30.29
CA THR A 459 -19.85 -2.13 -30.96
C THR A 459 -20.97 -3.12 -31.29
N ALA A 460 -21.93 -3.33 -30.39
CA ALA A 460 -23.10 -4.19 -30.62
C ALA A 460 -24.01 -3.63 -31.73
N ASP A 461 -24.31 -2.33 -31.69
CA ASP A 461 -25.11 -1.64 -32.71
C ASP A 461 -24.47 -1.73 -34.10
N GLN A 462 -23.18 -1.41 -34.20
CA GLN A 462 -22.44 -1.43 -35.47
C GLN A 462 -22.25 -2.85 -36.01
N SER A 463 -22.07 -3.85 -35.14
CA SER A 463 -22.07 -5.26 -35.52
C SER A 463 -23.42 -5.69 -36.13
N ALA A 464 -24.53 -5.34 -35.49
CA ALA A 464 -25.88 -5.64 -36.00
C ALA A 464 -26.16 -4.96 -37.36
N LYS A 465 -25.73 -3.70 -37.52
CA LYS A 465 -25.84 -2.95 -38.79
C LYS A 465 -24.99 -3.57 -39.90
N ALA A 466 -23.76 -3.98 -39.60
CA ALA A 466 -22.87 -4.61 -40.58
C ALA A 466 -23.42 -5.96 -41.07
N ARG A 467 -23.96 -6.77 -40.15
CA ARG A 467 -24.67 -8.02 -40.47
C ARG A 467 -25.88 -7.76 -41.36
N THR A 468 -26.71 -6.78 -40.99
CA THR A 468 -27.91 -6.41 -41.77
C THR A 468 -27.54 -5.97 -43.19
N ARG A 469 -26.53 -5.11 -43.33
CA ARG A 469 -25.99 -4.68 -44.63
C ARG A 469 -25.57 -5.88 -45.49
N GLN A 470 -24.80 -6.81 -44.91
CA GLN A 470 -24.34 -8.00 -45.62
C GLN A 470 -25.50 -8.91 -46.06
N GLN A 471 -26.45 -9.16 -45.15
CA GLN A 471 -27.62 -10.01 -45.42
C GLN A 471 -28.51 -9.42 -46.51
N LEU A 472 -28.75 -8.10 -46.49
CA LEU A 472 -29.53 -7.42 -47.52
C LEU A 472 -28.81 -7.44 -48.88
N ALA A 473 -27.49 -7.24 -48.92
CA ALA A 473 -26.72 -7.35 -50.15
C ALA A 473 -26.78 -8.78 -50.74
N ALA A 474 -26.60 -9.80 -49.90
CA ALA A 474 -26.71 -11.20 -50.32
C ALA A 474 -28.13 -11.56 -50.78
N ALA A 475 -29.16 -11.07 -50.07
CA ALA A 475 -30.57 -11.28 -50.45
C ALA A 475 -30.90 -10.58 -51.78
N ARG A 476 -30.43 -9.36 -51.99
CA ARG A 476 -30.57 -8.63 -53.27
C ARG A 476 -30.03 -9.46 -54.42
N ASP A 477 -28.81 -10.00 -54.29
CA ASP A 477 -28.16 -10.77 -55.34
C ASP A 477 -28.92 -12.06 -55.66
N LEU A 478 -29.47 -12.73 -54.64
CA LEU A 478 -30.33 -13.91 -54.82
C LEU A 478 -31.67 -13.55 -55.50
N VAL A 479 -32.32 -12.47 -55.06
CA VAL A 479 -33.62 -12.02 -55.60
C VAL A 479 -33.46 -11.54 -57.05
N ALA A 480 -32.35 -10.88 -57.39
CA ALA A 480 -32.05 -10.40 -58.74
C ALA A 480 -32.03 -11.52 -59.79
N THR A 481 -31.77 -12.78 -59.38
CA THR A 481 -31.85 -13.94 -60.30
C THR A 481 -33.28 -14.32 -60.69
N ARG A 482 -34.30 -13.76 -60.02
CA ARG A 482 -35.72 -14.12 -60.19
C ARG A 482 -36.62 -12.92 -60.47
N ASP A 483 -36.37 -11.79 -59.83
CA ASP A 483 -37.20 -10.58 -59.90
C ASP A 483 -36.35 -9.32 -59.69
N GLU A 484 -36.14 -8.56 -60.77
CA GLU A 484 -35.32 -7.35 -60.77
C GLU A 484 -35.97 -6.19 -60.01
N ALA A 485 -37.31 -6.08 -60.02
CA ALA A 485 -38.02 -5.02 -59.32
C ALA A 485 -37.99 -5.26 -57.80
N ALA A 486 -38.19 -6.50 -57.37
CA ALA A 486 -38.02 -6.87 -55.96
C ALA A 486 -36.55 -6.71 -55.51
N ALA A 487 -35.58 -7.01 -56.38
CA ALA A 487 -34.17 -6.79 -56.08
C ALA A 487 -33.83 -5.31 -55.90
N ALA A 488 -34.43 -4.40 -56.68
CA ALA A 488 -34.23 -2.96 -56.50
C ALA A 488 -34.67 -2.48 -55.11
N VAL A 489 -35.84 -2.95 -54.62
CA VAL A 489 -36.32 -2.63 -53.26
C VAL A 489 -35.37 -3.13 -52.17
N VAL A 490 -34.86 -4.36 -52.32
CA VAL A 490 -33.85 -4.88 -51.37
C VAL A 490 -32.52 -4.12 -51.50
N GLY A 491 -32.18 -3.64 -52.70
CA GLY A 491 -31.02 -2.79 -52.97
C GLY A 491 -31.09 -1.43 -52.30
N ASP A 492 -32.26 -0.80 -52.25
CA ASP A 492 -32.49 0.45 -51.52
C ASP A 492 -32.29 0.23 -50.01
N LEU A 493 -32.88 -0.83 -49.44
CA LEU A 493 -32.67 -1.22 -48.04
C LEU A 493 -31.19 -1.50 -47.73
N ALA A 494 -30.47 -2.16 -48.64
CA ALA A 494 -29.04 -2.41 -48.48
C ALA A 494 -28.21 -1.11 -48.47
N THR A 495 -28.62 -0.12 -49.25
CA THR A 495 -27.99 1.20 -49.33
C THR A 495 -28.24 1.99 -48.05
N GLU A 496 -29.47 1.96 -47.52
CA GLU A 496 -29.80 2.54 -46.21
C GLU A 496 -29.00 1.88 -45.08
N ALA A 497 -28.91 0.55 -45.07
CA ALA A 497 -28.12 -0.19 -44.09
C ALA A 497 -26.61 0.13 -44.19
N ALA A 498 -26.08 0.35 -45.39
CA ALA A 498 -24.70 0.77 -45.57
C ALA A 498 -24.46 2.19 -45.05
N ALA A 499 -25.39 3.12 -45.27
CA ALA A 499 -25.31 4.51 -44.77
C ALA A 499 -25.45 4.62 -43.24
N ALA A 500 -26.02 3.59 -42.59
CA ALA A 500 -26.17 3.54 -41.13
C ALA A 500 -24.87 3.17 -40.38
N LEU A 501 -23.85 2.66 -41.08
CA LEU A 501 -22.54 2.35 -40.51
C LEU A 501 -21.75 3.64 -40.26
N ASP A 502 -21.08 3.70 -39.12
CA ASP A 502 -20.18 4.81 -38.83
C ASP A 502 -18.90 4.76 -39.73
N PRO A 503 -18.20 5.90 -39.92
CA PRO A 503 -17.02 5.95 -40.78
C PRO A 503 -15.88 5.01 -40.33
N THR A 504 -15.69 4.82 -39.02
CA THR A 504 -14.66 3.94 -38.46
C THR A 504 -14.97 2.49 -38.76
N THR A 505 -16.21 2.04 -38.55
CA THR A 505 -16.67 0.68 -38.84
C THR A 505 -16.59 0.38 -40.34
N THR A 506 -16.96 1.35 -41.18
CA THR A 506 -16.82 1.25 -42.64
C THR A 506 -15.36 1.07 -43.05
N HIS A 507 -14.45 1.86 -42.47
CA HIS A 507 -13.01 1.74 -42.71
C HIS A 507 -12.45 0.38 -42.26
N LEU A 508 -12.82 -0.09 -41.07
CA LEU A 508 -12.39 -1.39 -40.54
C LEU A 508 -12.77 -2.55 -41.47
N LEU A 509 -14.02 -2.58 -41.94
CA LEU A 509 -14.49 -3.61 -42.87
C LEU A 509 -13.79 -3.53 -44.23
N ALA A 510 -13.55 -2.32 -44.74
CA ALA A 510 -12.84 -2.12 -46.00
C ALA A 510 -11.36 -2.52 -45.91
N ALA A 511 -10.71 -2.30 -44.77
CA ALA A 511 -9.30 -2.62 -44.54
C ALA A 511 -9.07 -4.12 -44.26
N TRP A 512 -10.06 -4.82 -43.71
CA TRP A 512 -9.92 -6.21 -43.24
C TRP A 512 -9.35 -7.19 -44.28
N PRO A 513 -9.78 -7.21 -45.56
CA PRO A 513 -9.20 -8.10 -46.56
C PRO A 513 -7.69 -7.88 -46.76
N ALA A 514 -7.23 -6.63 -46.76
CA ALA A 514 -5.82 -6.30 -46.89
C ALA A 514 -5.03 -6.71 -45.63
N THR A 515 -5.60 -6.50 -44.44
CA THR A 515 -5.01 -6.99 -43.18
C THR A 515 -4.88 -8.51 -43.21
N ARG A 516 -5.92 -9.25 -43.60
CA ARG A 516 -5.84 -10.72 -43.73
C ARG A 516 -4.73 -11.14 -44.68
N ALA A 517 -4.62 -10.52 -45.85
CA ALA A 517 -3.57 -10.82 -46.81
C ALA A 517 -2.17 -10.60 -46.20
N ALA A 518 -1.96 -9.50 -45.47
CA ALA A 518 -0.69 -9.18 -44.82
C ALA A 518 -0.26 -10.22 -43.77
N TYR A 519 -1.20 -10.93 -43.14
CA TYR A 519 -0.94 -11.96 -42.14
C TYR A 519 -0.95 -13.40 -42.69
N THR A 520 -1.10 -13.59 -44.00
CA THR A 520 -1.10 -14.92 -44.66
C THR A 520 0.19 -15.26 -45.41
N GLY A 521 1.13 -14.31 -45.54
CA GLY A 521 2.44 -14.54 -46.16
C GLY A 521 3.42 -15.29 -45.26
N GLU A 522 4.65 -15.50 -45.74
CA GLU A 522 5.73 -16.10 -44.94
C GLU A 522 6.40 -15.08 -44.00
N GLU A 523 6.51 -13.83 -44.45
CA GLU A 523 7.13 -12.74 -43.70
C GLU A 523 6.28 -11.46 -43.76
N GLN A 524 6.35 -10.67 -42.70
CA GLN A 524 5.88 -9.29 -42.69
C GLN A 524 7.05 -8.34 -42.45
N VAL A 525 7.13 -7.30 -43.27
CA VAL A 525 8.10 -6.21 -43.12
C VAL A 525 7.39 -4.98 -42.58
N TYR A 526 7.89 -4.43 -41.48
CA TYR A 526 7.42 -3.15 -40.95
C TYR A 526 8.59 -2.30 -40.48
N VAL A 527 8.43 -0.98 -40.52
CA VAL A 527 9.48 -0.03 -40.16
C VAL A 527 9.25 0.49 -38.74
N VAL A 528 10.24 0.34 -37.87
CA VAL A 528 10.23 0.90 -36.51
C VAL A 528 11.41 1.86 -36.36
N ARG A 529 11.12 3.14 -36.07
CA ARG A 529 12.14 4.19 -35.88
C ARG A 529 13.18 4.22 -37.03
N GLY A 530 12.71 4.08 -38.27
CA GLY A 530 13.56 4.08 -39.47
C GLY A 530 14.30 2.77 -39.76
N LYS A 531 14.12 1.71 -38.96
CA LYS A 531 14.70 0.38 -39.20
C LYS A 531 13.66 -0.59 -39.74
N GLU A 532 13.98 -1.27 -40.84
CA GLU A 532 13.15 -2.38 -41.33
C GLU A 532 13.28 -3.59 -40.40
N ILE A 533 12.16 -4.06 -39.89
CA ILE A 533 12.05 -5.31 -39.13
C ILE A 533 11.31 -6.32 -39.99
N ARG A 534 11.98 -7.44 -40.29
CA ARG A 534 11.39 -8.58 -40.98
C ARG A 534 10.99 -9.62 -39.95
N THR A 535 9.73 -10.03 -39.99
CA THR A 535 9.15 -10.95 -39.03
C THR A 535 8.56 -12.15 -39.75
N LEU A 536 9.05 -13.35 -39.44
CA LEU A 536 8.44 -14.61 -39.87
C LEU A 536 7.03 -14.73 -39.28
N LEU A 537 6.07 -15.02 -40.14
CA LEU A 537 4.66 -15.20 -39.79
C LEU A 537 4.29 -16.67 -39.56
N VAL A 538 5.15 -17.60 -39.97
CA VAL A 538 4.94 -19.04 -39.84
C VAL A 538 6.16 -19.68 -39.19
N LYS A 539 5.93 -20.56 -38.22
CA LYS A 539 6.94 -21.44 -37.62
C LYS A 539 6.59 -22.89 -37.93
N THR A 540 7.59 -23.70 -38.31
CA THR A 540 7.37 -25.10 -38.70
C THR A 540 7.70 -26.04 -37.53
N THR A 541 6.75 -26.91 -37.19
CA THR A 541 6.93 -27.95 -36.16
C THR A 541 7.81 -29.10 -36.66
N LEU A 542 8.30 -29.95 -35.74
CA LEU A 542 9.03 -31.19 -36.11
C LEU A 542 8.23 -32.13 -37.03
N SER A 543 6.90 -32.09 -36.97
CA SER A 543 6.02 -32.88 -37.84
C SER A 543 5.81 -32.26 -39.23
N GLY A 544 6.42 -31.10 -39.51
CA GLY A 544 6.25 -30.38 -40.77
C GLY A 544 5.00 -29.49 -40.85
N ASN A 545 4.22 -29.37 -39.77
CA ASN A 545 3.06 -28.48 -39.75
C ASN A 545 3.49 -27.02 -39.61
N ALA A 546 2.87 -26.16 -40.43
CA ALA A 546 2.99 -24.70 -40.37
C ALA A 546 2.08 -24.13 -39.27
N VAL A 547 2.66 -23.50 -38.24
CA VAL A 547 1.94 -22.81 -37.17
C VAL A 547 2.06 -21.31 -37.39
N ASN A 548 0.92 -20.64 -37.57
CA ASN A 548 0.88 -19.19 -37.73
C ASN A 548 1.24 -18.51 -36.41
N ARG A 549 2.14 -17.53 -36.49
CA ARG A 549 2.53 -16.67 -35.38
C ARG A 549 1.35 -15.89 -34.83
N VAL A 550 0.46 -15.41 -35.71
CA VAL A 550 -0.84 -14.82 -35.34
C VAL A 550 -1.93 -15.51 -36.15
N ALA A 551 -2.87 -16.16 -35.47
CA ALA A 551 -3.99 -16.84 -36.09
C ALA A 551 -5.13 -15.85 -36.37
N LEU A 552 -5.74 -15.93 -37.57
CA LEU A 552 -6.84 -15.07 -37.99
C LEU A 552 -8.20 -15.78 -37.82
N PRO A 553 -9.27 -15.06 -37.44
CA PRO A 553 -10.60 -15.64 -37.45
C PRO A 553 -11.05 -15.97 -38.88
N ARG A 554 -11.89 -16.99 -39.02
CA ARG A 554 -12.45 -17.47 -40.29
C ARG A 554 -13.92 -17.08 -40.47
N PHE A 555 -14.34 -16.00 -39.81
CA PHE A 555 -15.71 -15.50 -39.91
C PHE A 555 -16.03 -15.05 -41.33
N THR A 556 -17.26 -15.35 -41.76
CA THR A 556 -17.84 -14.88 -43.01
C THR A 556 -18.90 -13.82 -42.78
N ASP A 557 -19.45 -13.70 -41.57
CA ASP A 557 -20.41 -12.67 -41.19
C ASP A 557 -19.68 -11.35 -40.89
N ASP A 558 -20.07 -10.28 -41.59
CA ASP A 558 -19.50 -8.94 -41.37
C ASP A 558 -19.79 -8.43 -39.95
N GLY A 559 -20.91 -8.84 -39.33
CA GLY A 559 -21.21 -8.52 -37.94
C GLY A 559 -20.19 -9.09 -36.96
N GLU A 560 -19.80 -10.36 -37.12
CA GLU A 560 -18.76 -10.99 -36.31
C GLU A 560 -17.38 -10.39 -36.57
N ILE A 561 -17.08 -10.00 -37.81
CA ILE A 561 -15.83 -9.30 -38.14
C ILE A 561 -15.77 -7.95 -37.42
N VAL A 562 -16.85 -7.14 -37.44
CA VAL A 562 -16.89 -5.87 -36.70
C VAL A 562 -16.74 -6.10 -35.21
N ARG A 563 -17.45 -7.07 -34.64
CA ARG A 563 -17.34 -7.41 -33.22
C ARG A 563 -15.90 -7.75 -32.86
N PHE A 564 -15.25 -8.63 -33.63
CA PHE A 564 -13.85 -8.99 -33.44
C PHE A 564 -12.90 -7.77 -33.53
N LEU A 565 -12.99 -6.99 -34.61
CA LEU A 565 -12.10 -5.85 -34.84
C LEU A 565 -12.25 -4.72 -33.81
N ARG A 566 -13.42 -4.61 -33.17
CA ARG A 566 -13.67 -3.61 -32.12
C ARG A 566 -13.44 -4.14 -30.72
N ALA A 567 -13.77 -5.39 -30.41
CA ALA A 567 -13.62 -5.92 -29.05
C ALA A 567 -12.23 -6.50 -28.79
N GLU A 568 -11.68 -7.22 -29.76
CA GLU A 568 -10.50 -8.07 -29.59
C GLU A 568 -9.65 -8.15 -30.86
N ASN A 569 -9.28 -7.00 -31.41
CA ASN A 569 -8.49 -6.97 -32.64
C ASN A 569 -7.15 -7.73 -32.52
N LEU A 570 -6.47 -7.92 -33.65
CA LEU A 570 -5.13 -8.52 -33.69
C LEU A 570 -4.16 -7.76 -32.77
N PRO A 571 -3.12 -8.43 -32.22
CA PRO A 571 -2.09 -7.75 -31.45
C PRO A 571 -1.56 -6.51 -32.18
N GLY A 572 -1.34 -5.42 -31.46
CA GLY A 572 -0.87 -4.14 -32.01
C GLY A 572 -1.95 -3.24 -32.61
N PHE A 573 -3.21 -3.65 -32.63
CA PHE A 573 -4.34 -2.83 -33.08
C PHE A 573 -5.29 -2.52 -31.94
N PHE A 574 -5.90 -1.33 -31.96
CA PHE A 574 -6.92 -0.92 -30.98
C PHE A 574 -8.07 -1.96 -30.91
N PRO A 575 -8.59 -2.32 -29.71
CA PRO A 575 -8.25 -1.81 -28.37
C PRO A 575 -7.11 -2.55 -27.67
N PHE A 576 -6.20 -3.17 -28.43
CA PHE A 576 -4.98 -3.84 -27.96
C PHE A 576 -5.24 -5.03 -27.02
N THR A 577 -6.45 -5.60 -27.04
CA THR A 577 -6.87 -6.72 -26.19
C THR A 577 -5.89 -7.90 -26.26
N ALA A 578 -5.40 -8.25 -27.44
CA ALA A 578 -4.45 -9.37 -27.62
C ALA A 578 -2.97 -8.98 -27.48
N GLY A 579 -2.67 -7.73 -27.14
CA GLY A 579 -1.31 -7.22 -26.94
C GLY A 579 -1.09 -5.87 -27.62
N VAL A 580 -0.19 -5.07 -27.04
CA VAL A 580 0.10 -3.69 -27.50
C VAL A 580 1.06 -3.60 -28.69
N PHE A 581 1.72 -4.72 -29.05
CA PHE A 581 2.64 -4.81 -30.17
C PHE A 581 2.14 -5.84 -31.19
N PRO A 582 2.39 -5.64 -32.50
CA PRO A 582 2.00 -6.58 -33.53
C PRO A 582 2.58 -7.99 -33.34
N PHE A 583 3.79 -8.07 -32.80
CA PHE A 583 4.52 -9.31 -32.53
C PHE A 583 5.34 -9.19 -31.25
N LYS A 584 5.60 -10.31 -30.59
CA LYS A 584 6.59 -10.39 -29.49
C LYS A 584 8.00 -10.06 -30.01
N ARG A 585 8.86 -9.51 -29.15
CA ARG A 585 10.25 -9.18 -29.52
C ARG A 585 11.04 -10.46 -29.79
N THR A 586 11.76 -10.49 -30.90
CA THR A 586 12.76 -11.53 -31.17
C THR A 586 14.07 -11.16 -30.48
N GLY A 587 14.63 -12.04 -29.66
CA GLY A 587 15.94 -11.84 -29.01
C GLY A 587 15.92 -11.00 -27.73
N GLU A 588 14.75 -10.61 -27.21
CA GLU A 588 14.62 -9.98 -25.90
C GLU A 588 13.45 -10.63 -25.17
N ALA A 589 13.74 -11.74 -24.46
CA ALA A 589 12.74 -12.47 -23.69
C ALA A 589 12.12 -11.57 -22.61
N PRO A 590 10.85 -11.79 -22.24
CA PRO A 590 10.18 -11.02 -21.19
C PRO A 590 10.75 -11.27 -19.78
N ALA A 591 11.63 -12.27 -19.66
CA ALA A 591 12.27 -12.67 -18.41
C ALA A 591 12.96 -11.49 -17.72
N ARG A 592 12.54 -11.27 -16.47
CA ARG A 592 13.12 -10.27 -15.58
C ARG A 592 13.14 -10.88 -14.18
N MET A 593 14.31 -11.36 -13.75
CA MET A 593 14.45 -12.01 -12.45
C MET A 593 14.72 -10.98 -11.36
N PHE A 594 13.95 -11.09 -10.28
CA PHE A 594 14.10 -10.33 -9.05
C PHE A 594 15.37 -10.79 -8.32
N ALA A 595 16.24 -9.85 -7.95
CA ALA A 595 17.45 -10.15 -7.19
C ALA A 595 17.78 -9.01 -6.22
N GLY A 596 18.27 -9.38 -5.04
CA GLY A 596 18.72 -8.48 -4.01
C GLY A 596 19.02 -9.26 -2.75
N GLU A 597 20.27 -9.26 -2.32
CA GLU A 597 20.73 -9.93 -1.11
C GLU A 597 22.07 -9.34 -0.64
N GLY A 598 22.20 -9.14 0.67
CA GLY A 598 23.44 -8.67 1.28
C GLY A 598 23.79 -7.23 0.89
N ASP A 599 25.08 -7.01 0.62
CA ASP A 599 25.61 -5.71 0.21
C ASP A 599 25.48 -5.47 -1.32
N PRO A 600 25.72 -4.23 -1.80
CA PRO A 600 25.70 -3.92 -3.22
C PRO A 600 26.61 -4.83 -4.07
N ALA A 601 27.76 -5.23 -3.54
CA ALA A 601 28.73 -6.06 -4.28
C ALA A 601 28.24 -7.49 -4.51
N ARG A 602 27.58 -8.11 -3.52
CA ARG A 602 26.97 -9.44 -3.68
C ARG A 602 25.84 -9.42 -4.68
N THR A 603 24.96 -8.43 -4.58
CA THR A 603 23.84 -8.30 -5.52
C THR A 603 24.34 -8.01 -6.94
N ASN A 604 25.39 -7.20 -7.11
CA ASN A 604 26.03 -6.99 -8.41
C ASN A 604 26.56 -8.31 -9.03
N ARG A 605 27.26 -9.15 -8.25
CA ARG A 605 27.71 -10.48 -8.72
C ARG A 605 26.52 -11.35 -9.16
N ARG A 606 25.41 -11.30 -8.43
CA ARG A 606 24.18 -12.02 -8.79
C ARG A 606 23.58 -11.49 -10.09
N PHE A 607 23.54 -10.19 -10.31
CA PHE A 607 23.08 -9.63 -11.58
C PHE A 607 23.92 -10.12 -12.75
N HIS A 608 25.25 -10.12 -12.63
CA HIS A 608 26.14 -10.64 -13.68
C HIS A 608 25.88 -12.12 -13.98
N LEU A 609 25.63 -12.93 -12.94
CA LEU A 609 25.26 -14.34 -13.10
C LEU A 609 23.93 -14.50 -13.86
N LEU A 610 22.91 -13.73 -13.49
CA LEU A 610 21.57 -13.84 -14.07
C LEU A 610 21.49 -13.31 -15.51
N SER A 611 22.28 -12.30 -15.85
CA SER A 611 22.34 -11.74 -17.21
C SER A 611 23.33 -12.43 -18.14
N ALA A 612 24.17 -13.34 -17.62
CA ALA A 612 25.23 -13.97 -18.40
C ALA A 612 24.69 -14.69 -19.65
N GLY A 613 25.31 -14.42 -20.80
CA GLY A 613 24.96 -15.06 -22.08
C GLY A 613 23.66 -14.59 -22.72
N GLN A 614 22.96 -13.62 -22.11
CA GLN A 614 21.74 -13.05 -22.69
C GLN A 614 22.07 -11.85 -23.60
N PRO A 615 21.41 -11.71 -24.76
CA PRO A 615 21.62 -10.57 -25.67
C PRO A 615 21.09 -9.23 -25.13
N ALA A 616 20.27 -9.25 -24.09
CA ALA A 616 19.73 -8.06 -23.42
C ALA A 616 19.77 -8.24 -21.89
N THR A 617 20.11 -7.17 -21.19
CA THR A 617 20.26 -7.16 -19.73
C THR A 617 19.04 -6.52 -19.08
N ARG A 618 18.23 -7.33 -18.39
CA ARG A 618 17.00 -6.87 -17.72
C ARG A 618 17.07 -7.17 -16.23
N LEU A 619 17.52 -6.18 -15.45
CA LEU A 619 17.74 -6.32 -14.00
C LEU A 619 16.46 -5.95 -13.24
N SER A 620 16.22 -6.60 -12.11
CA SER A 620 15.18 -6.21 -11.16
C SER A 620 15.68 -6.26 -9.74
N THR A 621 15.74 -5.10 -9.11
CA THR A 621 16.37 -4.90 -7.81
C THR A 621 15.35 -4.99 -6.69
N ALA A 622 15.64 -5.83 -5.70
CA ALA A 622 14.95 -5.95 -4.42
C ALA A 622 15.79 -5.29 -3.33
N PHE A 623 15.26 -4.29 -2.63
CA PHE A 623 15.96 -3.63 -1.53
C PHE A 623 15.63 -4.27 -0.19
N ASP A 624 16.57 -4.23 0.76
CA ASP A 624 16.31 -4.68 2.12
C ASP A 624 15.27 -3.79 2.81
N SER A 625 14.66 -4.31 3.87
CA SER A 625 13.60 -3.58 4.59
C SER A 625 14.09 -2.23 5.15
N VAL A 626 15.37 -2.12 5.53
CA VAL A 626 15.97 -0.86 6.01
C VAL A 626 15.91 0.23 4.91
N THR A 627 16.36 -0.11 3.70
CA THR A 627 16.31 0.76 2.52
C THR A 627 14.87 1.06 2.10
N LEU A 628 13.97 0.06 2.13
CA LEU A 628 12.56 0.23 1.76
C LEU A 628 11.85 1.29 2.62
N TYR A 629 12.27 1.47 3.87
CA TYR A 629 11.73 2.46 4.81
C TYR A 629 12.57 3.75 4.89
N GLY A 630 13.51 3.95 3.96
CA GLY A 630 14.30 5.18 3.88
C GLY A 630 15.23 5.38 5.07
N ARG A 631 15.67 4.31 5.73
CA ARG A 631 16.58 4.37 6.87
C ARG A 631 18.00 3.97 6.46
N ASP A 632 18.96 4.45 7.22
CA ASP A 632 20.35 4.02 7.10
C ASP A 632 20.58 2.76 7.97
N PRO A 633 21.56 1.90 7.63
CA PRO A 633 21.96 0.79 8.49
C PRO A 633 22.54 1.29 9.83
N GLU A 634 22.14 0.65 10.93
CA GLU A 634 22.55 1.02 12.29
C GLU A 634 22.85 -0.23 13.15
N LEU A 635 23.55 -0.02 14.28
CA LEU A 635 23.92 -1.09 15.23
C LEU A 635 22.76 -1.57 16.11
N ARG A 636 21.64 -0.83 16.18
CA ARG A 636 20.50 -1.22 17.01
C ARG A 636 19.97 -2.58 16.55
N PRO A 637 19.78 -3.59 17.42
CA PRO A 637 19.53 -4.97 16.99
C PRO A 637 18.33 -5.16 16.06
N ASP A 638 17.24 -4.41 16.28
CA ASP A 638 16.03 -4.47 15.45
C ASP A 638 16.21 -3.86 14.05
N VAL A 639 17.25 -3.05 13.83
CA VAL A 639 17.71 -2.56 12.51
C VAL A 639 18.80 -3.48 11.97
N TYR A 640 19.84 -3.74 12.76
CA TYR A 640 21.02 -4.51 12.37
C TYR A 640 20.70 -5.93 11.89
N GLY A 641 19.74 -6.59 12.53
CA GLY A 641 19.25 -7.91 12.11
C GLY A 641 18.71 -7.92 10.68
N LYS A 642 18.20 -6.78 10.19
CA LYS A 642 17.49 -6.63 8.91
C LYS A 642 18.38 -6.11 7.78
N VAL A 643 19.55 -5.54 8.08
CA VAL A 643 20.50 -5.03 7.07
C VAL A 643 20.94 -6.15 6.12
N GLY A 644 20.72 -5.95 4.82
CA GLY A 644 21.06 -6.90 3.74
C GLY A 644 20.25 -8.20 3.78
N THR A 645 19.17 -8.25 4.57
CA THR A 645 18.27 -9.40 4.65
C THR A 645 17.03 -9.15 3.79
N SER A 646 16.61 -10.16 3.03
CA SER A 646 15.46 -10.08 2.11
C SER A 646 15.60 -9.07 0.97
N GLY A 647 16.80 -8.51 0.78
CA GLY A 647 17.10 -7.53 -0.26
C GLY A 647 18.52 -6.96 -0.14
N VAL A 648 18.90 -6.09 -1.07
CA VAL A 648 20.17 -5.37 -1.03
C VAL A 648 20.09 -4.14 -0.14
N SER A 649 21.10 -3.92 0.69
CA SER A 649 21.21 -2.70 1.50
C SER A 649 21.84 -1.56 0.71
N VAL A 650 21.14 -0.44 0.56
CA VAL A 650 21.60 0.76 -0.15
C VAL A 650 21.29 1.99 0.69
N ALA A 651 22.32 2.69 1.14
CA ALA A 651 22.18 3.90 1.96
C ALA A 651 22.70 5.17 1.26
N THR A 652 23.59 5.03 0.28
CA THR A 652 24.28 6.17 -0.36
C THR A 652 24.32 6.04 -1.87
N LEU A 653 24.63 7.14 -2.57
CA LEU A 653 24.89 7.12 -4.02
C LEU A 653 26.03 6.15 -4.39
N ASP A 654 27.05 6.03 -3.54
CA ASP A 654 28.19 5.13 -3.78
C ASP A 654 27.79 3.66 -3.74
N ASP A 655 26.77 3.29 -2.95
CA ASP A 655 26.20 1.95 -2.95
C ASP A 655 25.52 1.63 -4.29
N VAL A 656 24.76 2.59 -4.85
CA VAL A 656 24.10 2.44 -6.16
C VAL A 656 25.13 2.30 -7.29
N LYS A 657 26.24 3.03 -7.22
CA LYS A 657 27.37 2.90 -8.17
C LYS A 657 27.97 1.49 -8.13
N VAL A 658 28.18 0.93 -6.95
CA VAL A 658 28.67 -0.45 -6.80
C VAL A 658 27.64 -1.46 -7.31
N LEU A 659 26.37 -1.27 -6.97
CA LEU A 659 25.27 -2.16 -7.32
C LEU A 659 25.17 -2.40 -8.83
N TYR A 660 25.32 -1.34 -9.63
CA TYR A 660 25.23 -1.40 -11.09
C TYR A 660 26.59 -1.35 -11.81
N GLY A 661 27.69 -1.53 -11.07
CA GLY A 661 29.03 -1.58 -11.63
C GLY A 661 29.17 -2.63 -12.74
N GLY A 662 29.73 -2.22 -13.89
CA GLY A 662 29.92 -3.08 -15.07
C GLY A 662 28.70 -3.20 -15.98
N PHE A 663 27.57 -2.55 -15.68
CA PHE A 663 26.42 -2.45 -16.57
C PHE A 663 26.31 -1.03 -17.13
N ASP A 664 26.34 -0.88 -18.46
CA ASP A 664 26.03 0.39 -19.12
C ASP A 664 24.53 0.68 -19.01
N LEU A 665 24.17 1.64 -18.15
CA LEU A 665 22.78 2.03 -17.88
C LEU A 665 22.14 2.83 -19.03
N CYS A 666 22.95 3.40 -19.93
CA CYS A 666 22.48 4.12 -21.12
C CYS A 666 22.41 3.23 -22.36
N SER A 667 22.85 1.97 -22.27
CA SER A 667 22.76 1.00 -23.37
C SER A 667 21.31 0.79 -23.81
N PRO A 668 21.04 0.71 -25.12
CA PRO A 668 19.72 0.40 -25.64
C PRO A 668 19.28 -1.04 -25.34
N THR A 669 20.13 -1.92 -24.82
CA THR A 669 19.79 -3.31 -24.45
C THR A 669 19.81 -3.56 -22.94
N THR A 670 20.14 -2.55 -22.12
CA THR A 670 20.08 -2.62 -20.66
C THR A 670 18.79 -1.96 -20.18
N SER A 671 18.10 -2.56 -19.20
CA SER A 671 17.02 -1.87 -18.48
C SER A 671 16.91 -2.35 -17.03
N VAL A 672 16.86 -1.40 -16.10
CA VAL A 672 16.82 -1.68 -14.66
C VAL A 672 15.44 -1.38 -14.09
N SER A 673 14.87 -2.34 -13.36
CA SER A 673 13.66 -2.13 -12.57
C SER A 673 14.04 -2.08 -11.09
N MET A 674 13.54 -1.08 -10.35
CA MET A 674 13.81 -0.90 -8.93
C MET A 674 12.50 -0.90 -8.14
N THR A 675 12.35 -1.88 -7.25
CA THR A 675 11.14 -2.03 -6.44
C THR A 675 11.28 -1.26 -5.14
N ILE A 676 10.98 0.03 -5.20
CA ILE A 676 11.04 0.97 -4.08
C ILE A 676 9.82 1.89 -4.13
N ASN A 677 9.27 2.25 -2.97
CA ASN A 677 8.05 3.07 -2.87
C ASN A 677 8.27 4.32 -2.01
N GLY A 678 8.27 4.22 -0.68
CA GLY A 678 8.40 5.37 0.23
C GLY A 678 9.52 6.35 -0.14
N PRO A 679 10.80 5.90 -0.16
CA PRO A 679 11.93 6.75 -0.53
C PRO A 679 12.29 6.64 -2.04
N ALA A 680 11.34 6.27 -2.90
CA ALA A 680 11.57 6.12 -4.34
C ALA A 680 12.16 7.37 -5.01
N PRO A 681 11.75 8.62 -4.68
CA PRO A 681 12.37 9.82 -5.24
C PRO A 681 13.89 9.88 -4.97
N SER A 682 14.33 9.55 -3.75
CA SER A 682 15.74 9.58 -3.37
C SER A 682 16.54 8.50 -4.10
N ILE A 683 16.03 7.26 -4.13
CA ILE A 683 16.70 6.15 -4.83
C ILE A 683 16.75 6.38 -6.35
N LEU A 684 15.69 6.96 -6.93
CA LEU A 684 15.67 7.32 -8.35
C LEU A 684 16.71 8.41 -8.66
N ALA A 685 16.83 9.43 -7.81
CA ALA A 685 17.85 10.46 -7.95
C ALA A 685 19.27 9.87 -7.84
N MET A 686 19.50 8.93 -6.93
CA MET A 686 20.78 8.19 -6.86
C MET A 686 21.05 7.42 -8.17
N PHE A 687 20.06 6.70 -8.68
CA PHE A 687 20.19 5.93 -9.92
C PHE A 687 20.49 6.80 -11.15
N LEU A 688 19.77 7.91 -11.32
CA LEU A 688 20.01 8.83 -12.45
C LEU A 688 21.39 9.49 -12.34
N ASN A 689 21.84 9.83 -11.12
CA ASN A 689 23.21 10.29 -10.90
C ASN A 689 24.25 9.21 -11.23
N THR A 690 24.00 7.94 -10.90
CA THR A 690 24.87 6.83 -11.33
C THR A 690 24.95 6.71 -12.85
N ALA A 691 23.81 6.80 -13.56
CA ALA A 691 23.79 6.75 -15.03
C ALA A 691 24.53 7.92 -15.68
N ILE A 692 24.40 9.13 -15.11
CA ILE A 692 25.15 10.32 -15.53
C ILE A 692 26.65 10.14 -15.27
N ASP A 693 27.03 9.74 -14.05
CA ASP A 693 28.43 9.59 -13.65
C ASP A 693 29.13 8.54 -14.52
N GLN A 694 28.47 7.43 -14.88
CA GLN A 694 29.02 6.45 -15.84
C GLN A 694 29.41 7.06 -17.20
N GLN A 695 28.60 7.98 -17.72
CA GLN A 695 28.88 8.62 -19.01
C GLN A 695 29.97 9.69 -18.91
N LEU A 696 30.04 10.39 -17.77
CA LEU A 696 31.12 11.33 -17.49
C LEU A 696 32.46 10.59 -17.31
N ASP A 697 32.46 9.45 -16.60
CA ASP A 697 33.64 8.61 -16.43
C ASP A 697 34.10 8.01 -17.76
N ALA A 698 33.18 7.53 -18.60
CA ALA A 698 33.50 7.07 -19.95
C ALA A 698 34.16 8.18 -20.80
N PHE A 699 33.67 9.42 -20.71
CA PHE A 699 34.30 10.56 -21.38
C PHE A 699 35.72 10.82 -20.85
N ARG A 700 35.92 10.82 -19.53
CA ARG A 700 37.25 11.00 -18.92
C ARG A 700 38.23 9.92 -19.37
N GLU A 701 37.78 8.68 -19.48
CA GLU A 701 38.59 7.56 -19.97
C GLU A 701 38.91 7.68 -21.46
N GLU A 702 37.96 8.11 -22.30
CA GLU A 702 38.13 8.24 -23.75
C GLU A 702 39.01 9.45 -24.12
N GLU A 703 38.76 10.61 -23.50
CA GLU A 703 39.38 11.89 -23.84
C GLU A 703 40.60 12.24 -22.96
N GLY A 704 40.79 11.55 -21.83
CA GLY A 704 41.91 11.77 -20.91
C GLY A 704 41.90 13.12 -20.19
N ARG A 705 40.74 13.78 -20.10
CA ARG A 705 40.53 15.09 -19.46
C ARG A 705 39.13 15.20 -18.84
N GLU A 706 38.94 16.20 -18.00
CA GLU A 706 37.59 16.58 -17.56
C GLU A 706 36.78 17.20 -18.72
N PRO A 707 35.47 16.91 -18.82
CA PRO A 707 34.58 17.65 -19.69
C PRO A 707 34.47 19.10 -19.21
N ASP A 708 34.36 20.05 -20.14
CA ASP A 708 33.95 21.40 -19.77
C ASP A 708 32.45 21.47 -19.40
N GLU A 709 31.97 22.65 -19.01
CA GLU A 709 30.59 22.83 -18.56
C GLU A 709 29.56 22.45 -19.64
N ALA A 710 29.80 22.85 -20.89
CA ALA A 710 28.89 22.58 -22.00
C ALA A 710 28.88 21.08 -22.37
N GLU A 711 30.07 20.46 -22.40
CA GLU A 711 30.20 19.02 -22.63
C GLU A 711 29.52 18.20 -21.52
N ALA A 712 29.69 18.61 -20.26
CA ALA A 712 29.05 17.95 -19.13
C ALA A 712 27.52 18.05 -19.18
N GLU A 713 26.98 19.22 -19.58
CA GLU A 713 25.53 19.39 -19.79
C GLU A 713 25.00 18.51 -20.92
N GLU A 714 25.72 18.43 -22.05
CA GLU A 714 25.33 17.56 -23.17
C GLU A 714 25.35 16.08 -22.77
N ILE A 715 26.39 15.64 -22.06
CA ILE A 715 26.50 14.27 -21.54
C ILE A 715 25.34 13.95 -20.60
N ARG A 716 25.00 14.87 -19.68
CA ARG A 716 23.85 14.72 -18.76
C ARG A 716 22.54 14.58 -19.52
N ALA A 717 22.26 15.47 -20.47
CA ALA A 717 21.04 15.43 -21.27
C ALA A 717 20.94 14.14 -22.10
N ARG A 718 22.06 13.67 -22.66
CA ARG A 718 22.11 12.40 -23.39
C ARG A 718 21.86 11.20 -22.47
N ALA A 719 22.47 11.16 -21.29
CA ALA A 719 22.26 10.09 -20.32
C ALA A 719 20.78 10.00 -19.92
N LEU A 720 20.16 11.14 -19.57
CA LEU A 720 18.76 11.22 -19.15
C LEU A 720 17.76 10.83 -20.25
N SER A 721 18.01 11.22 -21.50
CA SER A 721 17.13 10.86 -22.62
C SER A 721 17.28 9.40 -23.08
N THR A 722 18.39 8.74 -22.77
CA THR A 722 18.69 7.36 -23.21
C THR A 722 18.49 6.29 -22.13
N VAL A 723 18.65 6.63 -20.85
CA VAL A 723 18.52 5.71 -19.72
C VAL A 723 17.19 4.96 -19.75
N ARG A 724 17.24 3.64 -19.55
CA ARG A 724 16.06 2.77 -19.60
C ARG A 724 15.81 2.09 -18.27
N GLY A 725 14.58 2.19 -17.79
CA GLY A 725 14.24 1.51 -16.54
C GLY A 725 12.84 1.79 -16.01
N THR A 726 12.62 1.37 -14.78
CA THR A 726 11.35 1.52 -14.07
C THR A 726 11.65 1.69 -12.60
N VAL A 727 11.03 2.70 -11.98
CA VAL A 727 10.89 2.77 -10.54
C VAL A 727 9.45 2.40 -10.19
N GLN A 728 9.23 1.65 -9.11
CA GLN A 728 7.89 1.21 -8.76
C GLN A 728 7.01 2.36 -8.28
N ALA A 729 7.36 2.99 -7.15
CA ALA A 729 6.87 4.29 -6.72
C ALA A 729 5.34 4.51 -6.76
N ASP A 730 4.55 3.44 -6.64
CA ASP A 730 3.10 3.53 -6.51
C ASP A 730 2.77 3.65 -5.03
N ILE A 731 2.33 4.84 -4.63
CA ILE A 731 2.03 5.24 -3.25
C ILE A 731 0.60 4.85 -2.87
N LEU A 732 -0.31 4.79 -3.85
CA LEU A 732 -1.71 4.49 -3.59
C LEU A 732 -1.88 3.05 -3.13
N LYS A 733 -1.12 2.11 -3.70
CA LYS A 733 -1.10 0.72 -3.21
C LYS A 733 -0.50 0.57 -1.81
N GLU A 734 0.33 1.52 -1.35
CA GLU A 734 1.01 1.42 -0.06
C GLU A 734 0.01 1.51 1.09
N ASP A 735 -0.90 2.49 1.03
CA ASP A 735 -1.99 2.60 2.00
C ASP A 735 -3.03 1.50 1.84
N GLN A 736 -3.19 0.95 0.63
CA GLN A 736 -4.21 -0.08 0.37
C GLN A 736 -3.77 -1.49 0.77
N GLY A 737 -2.51 -1.89 0.54
CA GLY A 737 -2.10 -3.29 0.71
C GLY A 737 -0.63 -3.57 1.08
N GLN A 738 0.35 -2.74 0.70
CA GLN A 738 1.78 -3.06 0.95
C GLN A 738 2.34 -2.49 2.27
N ASN A 739 1.79 -1.37 2.75
CA ASN A 739 2.15 -0.74 4.02
C ASN A 739 3.61 -0.26 4.15
N THR A 740 4.29 0.14 3.08
CA THR A 740 5.66 0.73 3.13
C THR A 740 5.67 2.24 2.89
N CYS A 741 4.54 2.91 3.14
CA CYS A 741 4.46 4.37 3.10
C CYS A 741 5.14 4.97 4.34
N ILE A 742 6.13 5.84 4.13
CA ILE A 742 6.87 6.50 5.22
C ILE A 742 6.48 7.98 5.38
N PHE A 743 6.05 8.64 4.31
CA PHE A 743 5.58 10.02 4.32
C PHE A 743 4.05 10.10 4.27
N SER A 744 3.48 11.28 4.51
CA SER A 744 2.05 11.48 4.26
C SER A 744 1.70 11.20 2.78
N THR A 745 0.53 10.60 2.52
CA THR A 745 0.10 10.24 1.16
C THR A 745 0.08 11.45 0.23
N GLU A 746 -0.31 12.62 0.72
CA GLU A 746 -0.30 13.87 -0.03
C GLU A 746 1.11 14.30 -0.43
N PHE A 747 2.06 14.29 0.51
CA PHE A 747 3.46 14.62 0.23
C PHE A 747 4.08 13.66 -0.78
N SER A 748 3.82 12.36 -0.63
CA SER A 748 4.29 11.35 -1.57
C SER A 748 3.70 11.52 -2.97
N LEU A 749 2.39 11.82 -3.11
CA LEU A 749 1.77 12.09 -4.41
C LEU A 749 2.33 13.37 -5.06
N ARG A 750 2.62 14.41 -4.27
CA ARG A 750 3.35 15.59 -4.75
C ARG A 750 4.73 15.22 -5.27
N ALA A 751 5.52 14.46 -4.51
CA ALA A 751 6.86 14.03 -4.94
C ALA A 751 6.81 13.21 -6.25
N MET A 752 5.80 12.35 -6.42
CA MET A 752 5.57 11.63 -7.67
C MET A 752 5.26 12.55 -8.85
N ALA A 753 4.43 13.56 -8.62
CA ALA A 753 4.15 14.55 -9.64
C ALA A 753 5.39 15.41 -9.97
N ASP A 754 6.22 15.74 -8.98
CA ASP A 754 7.48 16.47 -9.15
C ASP A 754 8.46 15.68 -10.03
N ILE A 755 8.57 14.35 -9.83
CA ILE A 755 9.36 13.45 -10.69
C ILE A 755 8.86 13.53 -12.13
N GLN A 756 7.54 13.39 -12.35
CA GLN A 756 6.99 13.34 -13.70
C GLN A 756 7.14 14.68 -14.44
N GLU A 757 6.95 15.80 -13.76
CA GLU A 757 7.21 17.13 -14.32
C GLU A 757 8.69 17.29 -14.71
N TRP A 758 9.60 16.86 -13.84
CA TRP A 758 11.03 16.91 -14.10
C TRP A 758 11.42 16.02 -15.28
N PHE A 759 10.82 14.83 -15.41
CA PHE A 759 11.01 13.93 -16.55
C PHE A 759 10.61 14.58 -17.88
N ILE A 760 9.48 15.29 -17.90
CA ILE A 760 9.02 16.03 -19.09
C ILE A 760 10.01 17.14 -19.44
N ALA A 761 10.43 17.92 -18.44
CA ALA A 761 11.37 19.03 -18.64
C ALA A 761 12.75 18.59 -19.17
N HIS A 762 13.19 17.36 -18.85
CA HIS A 762 14.51 16.82 -19.22
C HIS A 762 14.46 15.70 -20.27
N ASP A 763 13.33 15.54 -20.96
CA ASP A 763 13.13 14.55 -22.03
C ASP A 763 13.39 13.08 -21.63
N VAL A 764 13.09 12.71 -20.38
CA VAL A 764 13.24 11.35 -19.85
C VAL A 764 12.08 10.47 -20.35
N ARG A 765 12.23 9.94 -21.57
CA ARG A 765 11.16 9.18 -22.27
C ARG A 765 11.27 7.66 -22.20
N ASN A 766 12.40 7.15 -21.72
CA ASN A 766 12.70 5.72 -21.72
C ASN A 766 12.66 5.09 -20.33
N PHE A 767 12.35 5.89 -19.30
CA PHE A 767 12.21 5.47 -17.92
C PHE A 767 10.75 5.63 -17.47
N TYR A 768 10.19 4.58 -16.87
CA TYR A 768 8.85 4.61 -16.30
C TYR A 768 8.93 5.20 -14.89
N SER A 769 8.29 6.35 -14.67
CA SER A 769 8.29 7.10 -13.41
C SER A 769 7.45 6.43 -12.32
N VAL A 770 6.49 5.60 -12.71
CA VAL A 770 5.64 4.81 -11.80
C VAL A 770 5.27 3.48 -12.44
N SER A 771 5.28 2.43 -11.63
CA SER A 771 4.75 1.10 -11.94
C SER A 771 3.54 0.82 -11.04
N ILE A 772 2.36 1.16 -11.56
CA ILE A 772 1.07 1.06 -10.87
C ILE A 772 0.78 -0.43 -10.61
N SER A 773 0.75 -0.84 -9.34
CA SER A 773 0.90 -2.25 -8.97
C SER A 773 -0.26 -2.81 -8.16
N GLY A 774 -0.83 -3.90 -8.66
CA GLY A 774 -1.80 -4.76 -7.99
C GLY A 774 -1.19 -5.98 -7.31
N TYR A 775 0.07 -6.31 -7.59
CA TYR A 775 0.72 -7.50 -7.03
C TYR A 775 0.55 -7.58 -5.51
N HIS A 776 0.97 -6.53 -4.81
CA HIS A 776 0.94 -6.46 -3.34
C HIS A 776 -0.49 -6.43 -2.77
N ILE A 777 -1.44 -5.83 -3.49
CA ILE A 777 -2.87 -5.84 -3.15
C ILE A 777 -3.40 -7.28 -3.16
N ALA A 778 -3.01 -8.08 -4.17
CA ALA A 778 -3.38 -9.49 -4.27
C ALA A 778 -2.70 -10.35 -3.20
N GLU A 779 -1.40 -10.17 -3.00
CA GLU A 779 -0.65 -10.92 -1.98
C GLU A 779 -1.19 -10.65 -0.55
N ALA A 780 -1.73 -9.44 -0.29
CA ALA A 780 -2.38 -9.11 0.98
C ALA A 780 -3.73 -9.81 1.21
N GLY A 781 -4.45 -10.20 0.16
CA GLY A 781 -5.87 -10.53 0.33
C GLY A 781 -6.71 -10.59 -0.93
N ALA A 782 -6.44 -9.70 -1.87
CA ALA A 782 -7.41 -9.40 -2.89
C ALA A 782 -7.56 -10.54 -3.89
N ASN A 783 -8.81 -10.84 -4.24
CA ASN A 783 -9.10 -11.67 -5.40
C ASN A 783 -8.71 -10.95 -6.72
N PRO A 784 -8.70 -11.64 -7.87
CA PRO A 784 -8.25 -11.07 -9.14
C PRO A 784 -9.04 -9.84 -9.59
N ILE A 785 -10.34 -9.80 -9.30
CA ILE A 785 -11.22 -8.68 -9.68
C ILE A 785 -10.88 -7.44 -8.87
N SER A 786 -10.79 -7.57 -7.54
CA SER A 786 -10.42 -6.47 -6.65
C SER A 786 -9.00 -5.97 -6.93
N GLN A 787 -8.05 -6.88 -7.19
CA GLN A 787 -6.71 -6.51 -7.64
C GLN A 787 -6.78 -5.63 -8.91
N LEU A 788 -7.42 -6.14 -9.97
CA LEU A 788 -7.46 -5.45 -11.26
C LEU A 788 -8.15 -4.08 -11.15
N ALA A 789 -9.30 -4.04 -10.47
CA ALA A 789 -10.07 -2.81 -10.29
C ALA A 789 -9.29 -1.76 -9.49
N PHE A 790 -8.71 -2.11 -8.35
CA PHE A 790 -7.96 -1.15 -7.54
C PHE A 790 -6.71 -0.65 -8.27
N THR A 791 -6.01 -1.52 -8.99
CA THR A 791 -4.81 -1.15 -9.76
C THR A 791 -5.15 -0.16 -10.89
N LEU A 792 -6.17 -0.44 -11.70
CA LEU A 792 -6.58 0.48 -12.76
C LEU A 792 -7.13 1.79 -12.19
N ALA A 793 -7.88 1.73 -11.09
CA ALA A 793 -8.37 2.92 -10.40
C ALA A 793 -7.22 3.80 -9.89
N ASN A 794 -6.18 3.20 -9.29
CA ASN A 794 -4.96 3.91 -8.88
C ASN A 794 -4.28 4.55 -10.10
N GLY A 795 -4.16 3.82 -11.21
CA GLY A 795 -3.60 4.35 -12.46
C GLY A 795 -4.34 5.56 -13.00
N PHE A 796 -5.67 5.52 -13.03
CA PHE A 796 -6.49 6.68 -13.42
C PHE A 796 -6.40 7.83 -12.42
N THR A 797 -6.14 7.55 -11.13
CA THR A 797 -5.91 8.59 -10.13
C THR A 797 -4.62 9.37 -10.41
N TYR A 798 -3.54 8.68 -10.80
CA TYR A 798 -2.31 9.33 -11.26
C TYR A 798 -2.54 10.17 -12.52
N VAL A 799 -3.35 9.67 -13.47
CA VAL A 799 -3.73 10.42 -14.67
C VAL A 799 -4.42 11.73 -14.30
N GLU A 800 -5.44 11.68 -13.44
CA GLU A 800 -6.15 12.88 -12.99
C GLU A 800 -5.25 13.84 -12.22
N ALA A 801 -4.37 13.32 -11.36
CA ALA A 801 -3.43 14.13 -10.57
C ALA A 801 -2.43 14.88 -11.48
N TYR A 802 -1.89 14.23 -12.51
CA TYR A 802 -0.95 14.87 -13.44
C TYR A 802 -1.63 15.86 -14.38
N LEU A 803 -2.86 15.56 -14.82
CA LEU A 803 -3.69 16.52 -15.56
C LEU A 803 -4.01 17.76 -14.73
N ALA A 804 -4.33 17.59 -13.44
CA ALA A 804 -4.58 18.69 -12.51
C ALA A 804 -3.37 19.59 -12.31
N ARG A 805 -2.16 19.03 -12.46
CA ARG A 805 -0.88 19.74 -12.42
C ARG A 805 -0.50 20.41 -13.76
N GLY A 806 -1.36 20.30 -14.77
CA GLY A 806 -1.19 20.96 -16.07
C GLY A 806 -0.34 20.19 -17.09
N MET A 807 -0.04 18.92 -16.85
CA MET A 807 0.71 18.08 -17.80
C MET A 807 -0.21 17.56 -18.91
N ALA A 808 0.27 17.52 -20.16
CA ALA A 808 -0.51 16.93 -21.25
C ALA A 808 -0.52 15.40 -21.16
N ILE A 809 -1.65 14.78 -21.50
CA ILE A 809 -1.85 13.32 -21.36
C ILE A 809 -0.80 12.50 -22.11
N ASP A 810 -0.41 12.94 -23.31
CA ASP A 810 0.55 12.24 -24.17
C ASP A 810 2.01 12.37 -23.69
N ASP A 811 2.30 13.29 -22.77
CA ASP A 811 3.65 13.52 -22.24
C ASP A 811 4.00 12.55 -21.11
N PHE A 812 3.00 12.06 -20.36
CA PHE A 812 3.23 11.16 -19.22
C PHE A 812 2.60 9.78 -19.35
N ALA A 813 1.45 9.62 -20.02
CA ALA A 813 0.77 8.32 -20.09
C ALA A 813 1.65 7.20 -20.71
N PRO A 814 2.51 7.46 -21.72
CA PRO A 814 3.44 6.46 -22.23
C PRO A 814 4.51 5.99 -21.23
N ASN A 815 4.74 6.76 -20.15
CA ASN A 815 5.68 6.50 -19.06
C ASN A 815 5.02 5.83 -17.85
N LEU A 816 3.73 5.48 -17.94
CA LEU A 816 3.06 4.64 -16.95
C LEU A 816 3.28 3.16 -17.27
N SER A 817 3.76 2.41 -16.28
CA SER A 817 3.82 0.94 -16.32
C SER A 817 2.83 0.35 -15.33
N PHE A 818 2.44 -0.89 -15.56
CA PHE A 818 1.56 -1.64 -14.66
C PHE A 818 2.22 -2.92 -14.15
N PHE A 819 1.76 -3.43 -13.01
CA PHE A 819 2.29 -4.64 -12.42
C PHE A 819 1.22 -5.48 -11.71
N PHE A 820 0.95 -6.68 -12.21
CA PHE A 820 -0.06 -7.60 -11.67
C PHE A 820 0.56 -8.88 -11.08
N SER A 821 -0.16 -9.50 -10.13
CA SER A 821 0.02 -10.89 -9.69
C SER A 821 -0.78 -11.83 -10.59
N ASN A 822 -0.27 -13.03 -10.85
CA ASN A 822 -1.01 -14.14 -11.45
C ASN A 822 -1.09 -15.30 -10.46
N GLY A 823 -2.30 -15.61 -10.00
CA GLY A 823 -2.61 -16.75 -9.14
C GLY A 823 -3.30 -17.91 -9.88
N MET A 824 -4.03 -18.73 -9.13
CA MET A 824 -4.66 -19.97 -9.64
C MET A 824 -6.12 -19.79 -10.06
N ASP A 825 -6.76 -18.68 -9.70
CA ASP A 825 -8.13 -18.34 -10.06
C ASP A 825 -8.31 -18.14 -11.57
N ALA A 826 -9.50 -18.44 -12.09
CA ALA A 826 -9.77 -18.46 -13.53
C ALA A 826 -9.58 -17.08 -14.19
N GLU A 827 -9.91 -16.02 -13.47
CA GLU A 827 -9.86 -14.62 -13.92
C GLU A 827 -8.44 -14.17 -14.27
N TYR A 828 -7.40 -14.79 -13.69
CA TYR A 828 -6.00 -14.50 -14.05
C TYR A 828 -5.65 -14.87 -15.49
N SER A 829 -6.45 -15.72 -16.15
CA SER A 829 -6.29 -16.02 -17.58
C SER A 829 -6.65 -14.85 -18.49
N VAL A 830 -7.37 -13.84 -17.98
CA VAL A 830 -7.87 -12.68 -18.75
C VAL A 830 -7.50 -11.32 -18.14
N ILE A 831 -6.72 -11.29 -17.05
CA ILE A 831 -6.44 -10.05 -16.31
C ILE A 831 -5.75 -8.98 -17.17
N GLY A 832 -4.77 -9.38 -18.01
CA GLY A 832 -4.00 -8.46 -18.83
C GLY A 832 -4.79 -7.93 -20.02
N ARG A 833 -5.54 -8.77 -20.72
CA ARG A 833 -6.41 -8.36 -21.83
C ARG A 833 -7.53 -7.42 -21.39
N VAL A 834 -8.15 -7.66 -20.23
CA VAL A 834 -9.16 -6.75 -19.67
C VAL A 834 -8.51 -5.41 -19.31
N ALA A 835 -7.35 -5.43 -18.65
CA ALA A 835 -6.61 -4.21 -18.32
C ALA A 835 -6.31 -3.36 -19.57
N ARG A 836 -5.81 -4.00 -20.64
CA ARG A 836 -5.51 -3.33 -21.92
C ARG A 836 -6.75 -2.71 -22.55
N ARG A 837 -7.87 -3.44 -22.60
CA ARG A 837 -9.11 -2.99 -23.25
C ARG A 837 -9.72 -1.79 -22.52
N ILE A 838 -9.87 -1.87 -21.20
CA ILE A 838 -10.37 -0.75 -20.38
C ILE A 838 -9.49 0.49 -20.56
N TRP A 839 -8.17 0.33 -20.44
CA TRP A 839 -7.23 1.44 -20.56
C TRP A 839 -7.25 2.08 -21.94
N ALA A 840 -7.20 1.28 -23.01
CA ALA A 840 -7.18 1.79 -24.37
C ALA A 840 -8.45 2.59 -24.71
N VAL A 841 -9.62 2.06 -24.36
CA VAL A 841 -10.91 2.72 -24.58
C VAL A 841 -10.98 4.01 -23.76
N ALA A 842 -10.65 3.98 -22.47
CA ALA A 842 -10.66 5.17 -21.63
C ALA A 842 -9.70 6.25 -22.13
N MET A 843 -8.45 5.88 -22.45
CA MET A 843 -7.44 6.83 -22.96
C MET A 843 -7.89 7.51 -24.25
N ARG A 844 -8.51 6.76 -25.18
CA ARG A 844 -8.98 7.33 -26.44
C ARG A 844 -10.26 8.15 -26.26
N ASP A 845 -11.28 7.58 -25.65
CA ASP A 845 -12.65 8.12 -25.68
C ASP A 845 -12.90 9.11 -24.54
N ARG A 846 -12.33 8.88 -23.36
CA ARG A 846 -12.46 9.80 -22.22
C ARG A 846 -11.38 10.88 -22.20
N TYR A 847 -10.14 10.52 -22.48
CA TYR A 847 -8.99 11.44 -22.35
C TYR A 847 -8.49 12.03 -23.66
N GLY A 848 -8.94 11.53 -24.82
CA GLY A 848 -8.52 12.03 -26.13
C GLY A 848 -7.02 11.81 -26.43
N ALA A 849 -6.39 10.84 -25.79
CA ALA A 849 -4.96 10.59 -25.87
C ALA A 849 -4.55 9.91 -27.19
N GLY A 850 -3.32 10.13 -27.63
CA GLY A 850 -2.73 9.49 -28.78
C GLY A 850 -2.51 7.98 -28.60
N GLU A 851 -2.22 7.28 -29.70
CA GLU A 851 -2.10 5.81 -29.73
C GLU A 851 -1.07 5.26 -28.73
N ARG A 852 0.03 5.98 -28.48
CA ARG A 852 1.07 5.53 -27.53
C ARG A 852 0.57 5.52 -26.09
N ALA A 853 -0.27 6.47 -25.70
CA ALA A 853 -0.87 6.55 -24.37
C ALA A 853 -1.92 5.46 -24.14
N GLN A 854 -2.57 4.99 -25.21
CA GLN A 854 -3.57 3.91 -25.16
C GLN A 854 -2.96 2.51 -24.91
N LYS A 855 -1.63 2.36 -25.04
CA LYS A 855 -0.94 1.07 -24.93
C LYS A 855 -0.51 0.79 -23.50
N LEU A 856 -1.37 0.14 -22.72
CA LEU A 856 -1.04 -0.35 -21.38
C LEU A 856 0.01 -1.46 -21.45
N LYS A 857 1.19 -1.20 -20.88
CA LYS A 857 2.26 -2.18 -20.75
C LYS A 857 2.34 -2.62 -19.31
N TYR A 858 2.55 -3.93 -19.09
CA TYR A 858 2.56 -4.47 -17.74
C TYR A 858 3.59 -5.58 -17.55
N HIS A 859 4.07 -5.64 -16.31
CA HIS A 859 4.80 -6.76 -15.75
C HIS A 859 3.81 -7.71 -15.04
N VAL A 860 4.10 -9.00 -15.05
CA VAL A 860 3.40 -10.01 -14.24
C VAL A 860 4.40 -10.72 -13.37
N GLN A 861 4.04 -10.98 -12.12
CA GLN A 861 4.73 -11.89 -11.25
C GLN A 861 3.77 -13.01 -10.84
N THR A 862 4.27 -14.25 -10.80
CA THR A 862 3.52 -15.38 -10.25
C THR A 862 3.21 -15.16 -8.77
N SER A 863 2.07 -15.63 -8.26
CA SER A 863 1.64 -15.31 -6.89
C SER A 863 2.49 -16.02 -5.84
N GLY A 864 3.11 -15.25 -4.93
CA GLY A 864 3.87 -15.78 -3.79
C GLY A 864 2.97 -16.50 -2.78
N ARG A 865 1.76 -15.98 -2.55
CA ARG A 865 0.74 -16.53 -1.65
C ARG A 865 0.21 -17.90 -2.08
N SER A 866 0.31 -18.21 -3.37
CA SER A 866 -0.04 -19.52 -3.90
C SER A 866 1.03 -20.60 -3.60
N LEU A 867 2.21 -20.19 -3.13
CA LEU A 867 3.33 -21.07 -2.84
C LEU A 867 3.38 -21.38 -1.34
N HIS A 868 3.69 -22.62 -1.01
CA HIS A 868 3.53 -23.15 0.34
C HIS A 868 4.85 -23.70 0.87
N ALA A 869 5.04 -23.61 2.20
CA ALA A 869 6.20 -24.17 2.88
C ALA A 869 6.15 -25.69 2.96
N GLN A 870 4.95 -26.27 2.96
CA GLN A 870 4.74 -27.72 2.84
C GLN A 870 4.87 -28.14 1.38
N GLU A 871 5.50 -29.30 1.13
CA GLU A 871 5.60 -29.90 -0.21
C GLU A 871 6.09 -28.89 -1.26
N MET A 872 7.19 -28.19 -0.96
CA MET A 872 7.67 -27.07 -1.77
C MET A 872 7.90 -27.40 -3.24
N ASP A 873 8.23 -28.65 -3.58
CA ASP A 873 8.38 -29.05 -4.99
C ASP A 873 7.09 -28.88 -5.81
N PHE A 874 5.91 -28.88 -5.18
CA PHE A 874 4.64 -28.60 -5.86
C PHE A 874 4.51 -27.13 -6.29
N ASN A 875 5.33 -26.24 -5.73
CA ASN A 875 5.33 -24.82 -6.10
C ASN A 875 5.76 -24.59 -7.55
N ASP A 876 6.71 -25.36 -8.09
CA ASP A 876 7.11 -25.26 -9.51
C ASP A 876 5.94 -25.54 -10.46
N ILE A 877 5.03 -26.45 -10.08
CA ILE A 877 3.84 -26.77 -10.87
C ILE A 877 2.90 -25.57 -10.93
N ARG A 878 2.64 -24.93 -9.78
CA ARG A 878 1.79 -23.74 -9.67
C ARG A 878 2.37 -22.58 -10.47
N THR A 879 3.66 -22.29 -10.27
CA THR A 879 4.41 -21.24 -10.98
C THR A 879 4.38 -21.48 -12.50
N THR A 880 4.51 -22.72 -12.96
CA THR A 880 4.43 -23.07 -14.39
C THR A 880 3.09 -22.70 -15.01
N LEU A 881 1.97 -23.02 -14.34
CA LEU A 881 0.63 -22.72 -14.83
C LEU A 881 0.36 -21.20 -14.87
N GLN A 882 0.82 -20.48 -13.84
CA GLN A 882 0.69 -19.02 -13.75
C GLN A 882 1.50 -18.31 -14.85
N ALA A 883 2.74 -18.76 -15.07
CA ALA A 883 3.62 -18.27 -16.14
C ALA A 883 3.02 -18.53 -17.53
N LEU A 884 2.42 -19.71 -17.74
CA LEU A 884 1.76 -20.05 -18.99
C LEU A 884 0.60 -19.08 -19.30
N CYS A 885 -0.25 -18.80 -18.31
CA CYS A 885 -1.35 -17.83 -18.46
C CYS A 885 -0.83 -16.44 -18.81
N ALA A 886 0.22 -15.97 -18.13
CA ALA A 886 0.82 -14.66 -18.39
C ALA A 886 1.39 -14.54 -19.81
N LEU A 887 2.07 -15.59 -20.30
CA LEU A 887 2.67 -15.61 -21.64
C LEU A 887 1.66 -15.78 -22.77
N TYR A 888 0.58 -16.52 -22.53
CA TYR A 888 -0.56 -16.64 -23.45
C TYR A 888 -1.32 -15.33 -23.59
N ASP A 889 -1.49 -14.58 -22.49
CA ASP A 889 -2.12 -13.26 -22.49
C ASP A 889 -1.14 -12.11 -22.87
N ASN A 890 0.01 -12.48 -23.44
CA ASN A 890 0.97 -11.57 -24.07
C ASN A 890 1.56 -10.50 -23.11
N ALA A 891 1.89 -10.90 -21.88
CA ALA A 891 2.56 -10.03 -20.91
C ALA A 891 3.89 -9.44 -21.45
N ASN A 892 4.19 -8.19 -21.10
CA ASN A 892 5.39 -7.49 -21.60
C ASN A 892 6.66 -7.84 -20.82
N SER A 893 6.50 -8.34 -19.60
CA SER A 893 7.59 -8.80 -18.75
C SER A 893 7.03 -9.80 -17.72
N LEU A 894 7.82 -10.81 -17.37
CA LEU A 894 7.41 -11.87 -16.44
C LEU A 894 8.51 -12.16 -15.41
N HIS A 895 8.11 -12.22 -14.15
CA HIS A 895 8.86 -12.83 -13.05
C HIS A 895 8.22 -14.17 -12.67
N THR A 896 9.06 -15.18 -12.47
CA THR A 896 8.67 -16.50 -11.96
C THR A 896 9.29 -16.67 -10.58
N ASN A 897 8.44 -16.93 -9.59
CA ASN A 897 8.87 -17.17 -8.22
C ASN A 897 9.58 -18.53 -8.13
N ALA A 898 10.39 -18.66 -7.10
CA ALA A 898 11.15 -19.86 -6.83
C ALA A 898 10.33 -20.88 -6.02
N PHE A 899 10.69 -22.16 -6.06
CA PHE A 899 9.92 -23.19 -5.34
C PHE A 899 10.04 -23.04 -3.80
N ASP A 900 11.08 -22.36 -3.33
CA ASP A 900 11.41 -22.05 -1.93
C ASP A 900 10.94 -20.67 -1.44
N GLU A 901 10.11 -19.98 -2.23
CA GLU A 901 9.56 -18.64 -1.94
C GLU A 901 8.96 -18.51 -0.53
N ALA A 902 8.28 -19.55 -0.06
CA ALA A 902 7.59 -19.53 1.23
C ALA A 902 8.53 -19.54 2.45
N ILE A 903 9.83 -19.76 2.26
CA ILE A 903 10.84 -19.90 3.32
C ILE A 903 11.96 -18.87 3.18
N THR A 904 12.54 -18.69 2.00
CA THR A 904 13.74 -17.86 1.84
C THR A 904 13.85 -17.21 0.45
N THR A 905 14.69 -16.18 0.35
CA THR A 905 15.05 -15.56 -0.93
C THR A 905 15.77 -16.59 -1.84
N PRO A 906 15.53 -16.59 -3.17
CA PRO A 906 15.98 -17.68 -4.03
C PRO A 906 17.50 -17.94 -4.04
N THR A 907 17.88 -19.17 -3.71
CA THR A 907 19.25 -19.68 -3.87
C THR A 907 19.69 -19.68 -5.35
N ALA A 908 20.99 -19.85 -5.61
CA ALA A 908 21.49 -19.97 -6.98
C ALA A 908 20.91 -21.19 -7.73
N HIS A 909 20.57 -22.27 -7.02
CA HIS A 909 19.90 -23.42 -7.59
C HIS A 909 18.41 -23.13 -7.85
N SER A 910 17.72 -22.53 -6.87
CA SER A 910 16.28 -22.29 -6.96
C SER A 910 15.90 -21.29 -8.06
N VAL A 911 16.68 -20.21 -8.20
CA VAL A 911 16.46 -19.21 -9.27
C VAL A 911 16.61 -19.81 -10.67
N ARG A 912 17.45 -20.85 -10.83
CA ARG A 912 17.59 -21.56 -12.12
C ARG A 912 16.34 -22.36 -12.48
N ARG A 913 15.69 -23.01 -11.50
CA ARG A 913 14.39 -23.70 -11.71
C ARG A 913 13.33 -22.69 -12.14
N ALA A 914 13.22 -21.58 -11.40
CA ALA A 914 12.29 -20.50 -11.71
C ALA A 914 12.50 -19.91 -13.12
N LEU A 915 13.75 -19.65 -13.52
CA LEU A 915 14.07 -19.16 -14.86
C LEU A 915 13.79 -20.21 -15.94
N ALA A 916 14.07 -21.48 -15.67
CA ALA A 916 13.83 -22.58 -16.61
C ALA A 916 12.35 -22.71 -16.99
N ILE A 917 11.41 -22.40 -16.08
CA ILE A 917 9.97 -22.37 -16.40
C ILE A 917 9.71 -21.45 -17.60
N GLN A 918 10.24 -20.22 -17.58
CA GLN A 918 10.04 -19.27 -18.69
C GLN A 918 10.71 -19.75 -19.97
N LEU A 919 11.93 -20.29 -19.86
CA LEU A 919 12.69 -20.80 -21.01
C LEU A 919 12.00 -21.99 -21.68
N ILE A 920 11.47 -22.94 -20.90
CA ILE A 920 10.74 -24.09 -21.41
C ILE A 920 9.45 -23.63 -22.12
N ILE A 921 8.69 -22.71 -21.52
CA ILE A 921 7.46 -22.22 -22.15
C ILE A 921 7.79 -21.44 -23.44
N ASP A 922 8.84 -20.63 -23.47
CA ASP A 922 9.17 -19.82 -24.66
C ASP A 922 9.81 -20.65 -25.79
N GLN A 923 10.67 -21.64 -25.45
CA GLN A 923 11.50 -22.34 -26.43
C GLN A 923 11.04 -23.76 -26.75
N GLU A 924 10.45 -24.49 -25.81
CA GLU A 924 10.09 -25.91 -25.99
C GLU A 924 8.58 -26.11 -26.18
N TRP A 925 7.75 -25.33 -25.47
CA TRP A 925 6.30 -25.49 -25.51
C TRP A 925 5.71 -25.11 -26.89
N GLY A 926 5.21 -26.12 -27.62
CA GLY A 926 4.86 -25.99 -29.02
C GLY A 926 3.81 -24.91 -29.35
N LEU A 927 2.85 -24.65 -28.45
CA LEU A 927 1.83 -23.63 -28.71
C LEU A 927 2.36 -22.19 -28.59
N SER A 928 3.51 -21.97 -27.94
CA SER A 928 4.19 -20.66 -27.90
C SER A 928 4.73 -20.20 -29.26
N MET A 929 4.69 -21.06 -30.28
CA MET A 929 4.89 -20.64 -31.66
C MET A 929 3.81 -19.64 -32.12
N ASN A 930 2.61 -19.71 -31.55
CA ASN A 930 1.51 -18.78 -31.75
C ASN A 930 1.47 -17.73 -30.62
N GLU A 931 1.18 -16.48 -30.96
CA GLU A 931 1.22 -15.32 -30.07
C GLU A 931 -0.15 -14.79 -29.68
N ASN A 932 -1.22 -15.41 -30.17
CA ASN A 932 -2.59 -15.07 -29.82
C ASN A 932 -3.47 -16.31 -29.51
N PRO A 933 -3.00 -17.29 -28.72
CA PRO A 933 -3.68 -18.58 -28.58
C PRO A 933 -5.02 -18.47 -27.83
N LEU A 934 -5.24 -17.36 -27.14
CA LEU A 934 -6.47 -17.10 -26.39
C LEU A 934 -7.63 -16.59 -27.26
N GLN A 935 -7.35 -16.00 -28.44
CA GLN A 935 -8.39 -15.38 -29.26
C GLN A 935 -9.31 -16.45 -29.90
N GLY A 936 -10.62 -16.27 -29.74
CA GLY A 936 -11.63 -17.19 -30.27
C GLY A 936 -11.99 -18.36 -29.34
N SER A 937 -11.41 -18.42 -28.14
CA SER A 937 -11.82 -19.35 -27.10
C SER A 937 -13.07 -18.83 -26.40
N PHE A 938 -14.17 -19.59 -26.45
CA PHE A 938 -15.46 -19.15 -25.90
C PHE A 938 -15.39 -18.76 -24.42
N ILE A 939 -14.69 -19.56 -23.61
CA ILE A 939 -14.56 -19.29 -22.17
C ILE A 939 -13.69 -18.05 -21.91
N ILE A 940 -12.71 -17.77 -22.77
CA ILE A 940 -11.88 -16.58 -22.62
C ILE A 940 -12.67 -15.33 -22.99
N ASP A 941 -13.45 -15.36 -24.08
CA ASP A 941 -14.31 -14.26 -24.47
C ASP A 941 -15.32 -13.95 -23.34
N GLU A 942 -15.98 -14.98 -22.79
CA GLU A 942 -16.94 -14.85 -21.68
C GLU A 942 -16.27 -14.31 -20.41
N LEU A 943 -15.13 -14.88 -19.99
CA LEU A 943 -14.40 -14.40 -18.82
C LEU A 943 -13.89 -12.96 -19.00
N THR A 944 -13.46 -12.59 -20.21
CA THR A 944 -12.99 -11.22 -20.49
C THR A 944 -14.13 -10.23 -20.25
N ASP A 945 -15.33 -10.51 -20.75
CA ASP A 945 -16.50 -9.63 -20.58
C ASP A 945 -17.00 -9.62 -19.12
N LEU A 946 -17.04 -10.77 -18.45
CA LEU A 946 -17.45 -10.86 -17.05
C LEU A 946 -16.51 -10.10 -16.11
N VAL A 947 -15.20 -10.28 -16.27
CA VAL A 947 -14.19 -9.60 -15.45
C VAL A 947 -14.17 -8.11 -15.75
N GLU A 948 -14.32 -7.69 -17.01
CA GLU A 948 -14.40 -6.28 -17.37
C GLU A 948 -15.59 -5.59 -16.68
N GLU A 949 -16.81 -6.12 -16.81
CA GLU A 949 -17.98 -5.52 -16.16
C GLU A 949 -17.84 -5.51 -14.63
N ALA A 950 -17.29 -6.57 -14.03
CA ALA A 950 -17.05 -6.60 -12.59
C ALA A 950 -16.09 -5.49 -12.12
N VAL A 951 -15.07 -5.17 -12.93
CA VAL A 951 -14.17 -4.03 -12.68
C VAL A 951 -14.91 -2.69 -12.82
N LEU A 952 -15.77 -2.54 -13.82
CA LEU A 952 -16.54 -1.29 -14.01
C LEU A 952 -17.53 -1.04 -12.87
N VAL A 953 -18.19 -2.08 -12.35
CA VAL A 953 -19.03 -1.98 -11.14
C VAL A 953 -18.21 -1.55 -9.93
N GLU A 954 -16.99 -2.06 -9.80
CA GLU A 954 -16.10 -1.66 -8.71
C GLU A 954 -15.64 -0.20 -8.84
N PHE A 955 -15.38 0.28 -10.07
CA PHE A 955 -15.11 1.70 -10.34
C PHE A 955 -16.24 2.61 -9.84
N GLU A 956 -17.49 2.22 -10.05
CA GLU A 956 -18.66 2.98 -9.59
C GLU A 956 -18.73 3.04 -8.06
N ARG A 957 -18.46 1.92 -7.37
CA ARG A 957 -18.42 1.88 -5.90
C ARG A 957 -17.33 2.79 -5.33
N ILE A 958 -16.16 2.85 -5.98
CA ILE A 958 -15.08 3.74 -5.58
C ILE A 958 -15.47 5.20 -5.88
N ALA A 959 -16.06 5.49 -7.04
CA ALA A 959 -16.51 6.83 -7.40
C ALA A 959 -17.58 7.40 -6.44
N GLU A 960 -18.50 6.56 -5.96
CA GLU A 960 -19.51 6.94 -4.96
C GLU A 960 -18.91 7.33 -3.61
N ARG A 961 -17.66 6.94 -3.34
CA ARG A 961 -16.90 7.26 -2.13
C ARG A 961 -15.94 8.43 -2.33
N GLY A 962 -16.04 9.16 -3.44
CA GLY A 962 -15.16 10.29 -3.74
C GLY A 962 -13.87 9.89 -4.47
N GLY A 963 -13.90 8.80 -5.23
CA GLY A 963 -12.73 8.30 -5.96
C GLY A 963 -11.79 7.51 -5.05
N VAL A 964 -10.58 7.22 -5.53
CA VAL A 964 -9.60 6.40 -4.79
C VAL A 964 -9.23 7.01 -3.44
N LEU A 965 -8.95 8.32 -3.41
CA LEU A 965 -8.55 9.02 -2.19
C LEU A 965 -9.67 9.04 -1.15
N GLY A 966 -10.90 9.36 -1.56
CA GLY A 966 -12.06 9.32 -0.65
C GLY A 966 -12.38 7.91 -0.15
N ALA A 967 -12.19 6.89 -0.99
CA ALA A 967 -12.31 5.49 -0.58
C ALA A 967 -11.22 5.08 0.44
N MET A 968 -9.98 5.53 0.25
CA MET A 968 -8.86 5.31 1.18
C MET A 968 -9.10 5.97 2.55
N GLU A 969 -9.66 7.18 2.59
CA GLU A 969 -10.03 7.84 3.86
C GLU A 969 -11.01 7.02 4.71
N THR A 970 -11.91 6.28 4.04
CA THR A 970 -12.88 5.39 4.71
C THR A 970 -12.34 3.98 4.93
N GLY A 971 -11.12 3.68 4.49
CA GLY A 971 -10.51 2.35 4.54
C GLY A 971 -11.20 1.32 3.65
N TYR A 972 -11.89 1.73 2.58
CA TYR A 972 -12.70 0.82 1.76
C TYR A 972 -11.87 -0.29 1.12
N GLN A 973 -10.79 0.07 0.42
CA GLN A 973 -9.92 -0.90 -0.24
C GLN A 973 -9.30 -1.85 0.78
N ARG A 974 -8.66 -1.31 1.83
CA ARG A 974 -8.05 -2.08 2.91
C ARG A 974 -9.05 -3.04 3.57
N GLY A 975 -10.25 -2.55 3.92
CA GLY A 975 -11.31 -3.37 4.50
C GLY A 975 -11.75 -4.51 3.58
N LYS A 976 -11.96 -4.23 2.29
CA LYS A 976 -12.34 -5.25 1.31
C LYS A 976 -11.25 -6.31 1.11
N ILE A 977 -9.99 -5.89 1.01
CA ILE A 977 -8.82 -6.80 0.91
C ILE A 977 -8.77 -7.72 2.14
N GLN A 978 -8.96 -7.16 3.35
CA GLN A 978 -9.00 -7.95 4.58
C GLN A 978 -10.16 -8.96 4.60
N ASP A 979 -11.34 -8.56 4.16
CA ASP A 979 -12.52 -9.46 4.12
C ASP A 979 -12.32 -10.62 3.13
N GLU A 980 -11.74 -10.34 1.95
CA GLU A 980 -11.39 -11.35 0.95
C GLU A 980 -10.27 -12.29 1.46
N SER A 981 -9.26 -11.74 2.14
CA SER A 981 -8.17 -12.50 2.77
C SER A 981 -8.70 -13.46 3.85
N LEU A 982 -9.62 -12.99 4.70
CA LEU A 982 -10.25 -13.80 5.74
C LEU A 982 -11.07 -14.94 5.15
N LEU A 983 -11.81 -14.69 4.06
CA LEU A 983 -12.56 -15.72 3.36
C LEU A 983 -11.63 -16.79 2.80
N TYR A 984 -10.52 -16.40 2.18
CA TYR A 984 -9.52 -17.33 1.66
C TYR A 984 -8.90 -18.19 2.78
N GLU A 985 -8.40 -17.58 3.86
CA GLU A 985 -7.79 -18.33 4.96
C GLU A 985 -8.79 -19.25 5.65
N GLN A 986 -10.04 -18.82 5.83
CA GLN A 986 -11.11 -19.67 6.36
C GLN A 986 -11.29 -20.93 5.50
N ARG A 987 -11.43 -20.76 4.18
CA ARG A 987 -11.64 -21.88 3.24
C ARG A 987 -10.43 -22.79 3.13
N LYS A 988 -9.22 -22.23 3.25
CA LYS A 988 -7.96 -22.98 3.32
C LYS A 988 -7.90 -23.84 4.57
N HIS A 989 -8.24 -23.30 5.74
CA HIS A 989 -8.19 -24.04 7.01
C HIS A 989 -9.33 -25.06 7.16
N ASP A 990 -10.55 -24.74 6.71
CA ASP A 990 -11.68 -25.68 6.78
C ASP A 990 -11.67 -26.76 5.69
N GLY A 991 -10.84 -26.59 4.64
CA GLY A 991 -10.65 -27.54 3.55
C GLY A 991 -11.64 -27.40 2.40
N SER A 992 -12.56 -26.43 2.44
CA SER A 992 -13.50 -26.16 1.35
C SER A 992 -12.82 -25.59 0.09
N LEU A 993 -11.64 -24.96 0.24
CA LEU A 993 -10.72 -24.68 -0.86
C LEU A 993 -9.59 -25.71 -0.84
N PRO A 994 -9.58 -26.69 -1.76
CA PRO A 994 -8.57 -27.74 -1.76
C PRO A 994 -7.20 -27.21 -2.15
N LEU A 995 -6.21 -27.40 -1.27
CA LEU A 995 -4.81 -27.07 -1.48
C LEU A 995 -3.95 -28.33 -1.30
N ILE A 996 -3.46 -28.85 -2.43
CA ILE A 996 -2.67 -30.08 -2.52
C ILE A 996 -1.36 -29.93 -1.73
N GLY A 997 -1.07 -30.88 -0.84
CA GLY A 997 0.09 -30.85 0.07
C GLY A 997 -0.11 -29.98 1.31
N VAL A 998 -1.26 -29.33 1.46
CA VAL A 998 -1.54 -28.39 2.55
C VAL A 998 -2.71 -28.86 3.39
N ASN A 999 -3.91 -28.96 2.83
CA ASN A 999 -5.11 -29.41 3.56
C ASN A 999 -5.69 -30.72 3.02
N THR A 1000 -5.20 -31.19 1.87
CA THR A 1000 -5.55 -32.45 1.24
C THR A 1000 -4.33 -33.01 0.49
N PHE A 1001 -4.28 -34.32 0.24
CA PHE A 1001 -3.11 -35.01 -0.34
C PHE A 1001 -1.83 -34.71 0.46
N LEU A 1002 -1.86 -35.02 1.76
CA LEU A 1002 -0.75 -34.80 2.69
C LEU A 1002 0.23 -35.97 2.63
N SER A 1003 1.52 -35.71 2.87
CA SER A 1003 2.52 -36.77 3.04
C SER A 1003 2.28 -37.58 4.32
N ASP A 1004 2.48 -38.90 4.21
CA ASP A 1004 2.51 -39.83 5.36
C ASP A 1004 3.83 -39.71 6.17
N ASP A 1005 4.85 -39.08 5.58
CA ASP A 1005 6.17 -38.86 6.18
C ASP A 1005 6.36 -37.38 6.53
N HIS A 1006 6.24 -37.06 7.82
CA HIS A 1006 6.46 -35.72 8.38
C HIS A 1006 7.95 -35.35 8.54
N SER A 1007 8.89 -36.22 8.15
CA SER A 1007 10.33 -35.97 8.28
C SER A 1007 10.93 -35.16 7.12
N HIS A 1008 10.22 -35.05 5.99
CA HIS A 1008 10.68 -34.34 4.78
C HIS A 1008 10.66 -32.80 4.90
N ASP A 1009 9.96 -32.23 5.89
CA ASP A 1009 9.89 -30.78 6.12
C ASP A 1009 11.16 -30.20 6.80
N ALA A 1010 12.10 -31.05 7.21
CA ALA A 1010 13.30 -30.68 7.98
C ALA A 1010 14.60 -30.74 7.15
N HIS A 1011 14.55 -30.40 5.85
CA HIS A 1011 15.79 -30.19 5.10
C HIS A 1011 16.51 -28.92 5.60
N ASP A 1012 17.83 -29.00 5.84
CA ASP A 1012 18.70 -27.83 6.01
C ASP A 1012 18.70 -27.03 4.69
N ILE A 1013 17.72 -26.14 4.53
CA ILE A 1013 17.61 -25.24 3.38
C ILE A 1013 18.64 -24.12 3.58
N GLU A 1014 19.46 -23.88 2.56
CA GLU A 1014 20.37 -22.74 2.54
C GLU A 1014 19.56 -21.44 2.58
N LEU A 1015 19.72 -20.64 3.64
CA LEU A 1015 19.00 -19.38 3.83
C LEU A 1015 19.82 -18.22 3.26
N ALA A 1016 19.23 -17.46 2.34
CA ALA A 1016 19.85 -16.26 1.80
C ALA A 1016 19.64 -15.06 2.75
N ARG A 1017 20.66 -14.74 3.56
CA ARG A 1017 20.65 -13.61 4.51
C ARG A 1017 21.91 -12.75 4.41
N GLY A 1018 21.84 -11.53 4.96
CA GLY A 1018 22.99 -10.64 5.10
C GLY A 1018 24.00 -11.21 6.10
N THR A 1019 25.25 -11.33 5.68
CA THR A 1019 26.34 -11.82 6.54
C THR A 1019 26.86 -10.72 7.46
N GLU A 1020 27.47 -11.10 8.58
CA GLU A 1020 28.09 -10.14 9.52
C GLU A 1020 29.11 -9.23 8.82
N ALA A 1021 29.93 -9.78 7.91
CA ALA A 1021 30.90 -8.99 7.16
C ALA A 1021 30.24 -7.95 6.23
N GLU A 1022 29.11 -8.31 5.58
CA GLU A 1022 28.35 -7.39 4.72
C GLU A 1022 27.70 -6.26 5.54
N LYS A 1023 27.15 -6.57 6.71
CA LYS A 1023 26.56 -5.58 7.62
C LYS A 1023 27.62 -4.58 8.11
N GLN A 1024 28.78 -5.07 8.56
CA GLN A 1024 29.90 -4.21 8.96
C GLN A 1024 30.47 -3.38 7.79
N SER A 1025 30.50 -3.95 6.58
CA SER A 1025 30.87 -3.23 5.35
C SER A 1025 29.96 -2.04 5.12
N GLN A 1026 28.63 -2.22 5.18
CA GLN A 1026 27.67 -1.14 5.01
C GLN A 1026 27.84 -0.02 6.06
N LEU A 1027 28.00 -0.37 7.34
CA LEU A 1027 28.24 0.62 8.40
C LEU A 1027 29.53 1.41 8.16
N THR A 1028 30.60 0.74 7.73
CA THR A 1028 31.89 1.38 7.44
C THR A 1028 31.78 2.33 6.25
N ARG A 1029 31.11 1.90 5.17
CA ARG A 1029 30.87 2.71 3.97
C ARG A 1029 30.02 3.94 4.27
N LEU A 1030 28.95 3.78 5.06
CA LEU A 1030 28.10 4.88 5.49
C LEU A 1030 28.89 5.92 6.30
N ALA A 1031 29.67 5.47 7.30
CA ALA A 1031 30.48 6.36 8.11
C ALA A 1031 31.52 7.12 7.28
N ALA A 1032 32.15 6.45 6.30
CA ALA A 1032 33.08 7.08 5.37
C ALA A 1032 32.40 8.13 4.48
N PHE A 1033 31.19 7.85 3.98
CA PHE A 1033 30.40 8.80 3.19
C PHE A 1033 29.99 10.03 4.00
N HIS A 1034 29.49 9.84 5.23
CA HIS A 1034 29.18 10.95 6.14
C HIS A 1034 30.41 11.80 6.47
N GLU A 1035 31.58 11.17 6.63
CA GLU A 1035 32.82 11.91 6.85
C GLU A 1035 33.21 12.75 5.64
N ALA A 1036 33.14 12.18 4.44
CA ALA A 1036 33.50 12.86 3.19
C ALA A 1036 32.62 14.09 2.92
N HIS A 1037 31.36 14.07 3.35
CA HIS A 1037 30.38 15.12 3.08
C HIS A 1037 29.90 15.89 4.31
N ARG A 1038 30.63 15.79 5.43
CA ARG A 1038 30.26 16.39 6.73
C ARG A 1038 29.97 17.90 6.64
N GLU A 1039 30.73 18.63 5.81
CA GLU A 1039 30.59 20.09 5.67
C GLU A 1039 29.45 20.51 4.72
N GLU A 1040 29.15 19.70 3.70
CA GLU A 1040 28.20 20.03 2.64
C GLU A 1040 26.77 19.56 2.95
N ALA A 1041 26.62 18.42 3.64
CA ALA A 1041 25.34 17.76 3.87
C ALA A 1041 24.32 18.65 4.62
N PRO A 1042 24.67 19.35 5.73
CA PRO A 1042 23.70 20.18 6.45
C PRO A 1042 23.08 21.27 5.57
N ALA A 1043 23.87 21.94 4.75
CA ALA A 1043 23.38 22.99 3.86
C ALA A 1043 22.47 22.43 2.74
N ALA A 1044 22.77 21.23 2.22
CA ALA A 1044 21.92 20.57 1.24
C ALA A 1044 20.57 20.10 1.83
N LEU A 1045 20.58 19.58 3.06
CA LEU A 1045 19.35 19.17 3.75
C LEU A 1045 18.46 20.38 4.10
N GLU A 1046 19.03 21.52 4.50
CA GLU A 1046 18.26 22.74 4.72
C GLU A 1046 17.62 23.27 3.42
N ARG A 1047 18.36 23.27 2.30
CA ARG A 1047 17.78 23.63 0.98
C ARG A 1047 16.64 22.68 0.58
N LEU A 1048 16.81 21.39 0.80
CA LEU A 1048 15.77 20.39 0.53
C LEU A 1048 14.49 20.69 1.34
N LYS A 1049 14.64 21.06 2.63
CA LYS A 1049 13.52 21.47 3.49
C LYS A 1049 12.87 22.77 3.04
N GLU A 1050 13.67 23.74 2.60
CA GLU A 1050 13.17 25.00 2.04
C GLU A 1050 12.36 24.76 0.75
N VAL A 1051 12.87 23.95 -0.18
CA VAL A 1051 12.15 23.59 -1.43
C VAL A 1051 10.84 22.86 -1.12
N ALA A 1052 10.86 21.97 -0.14
CA ALA A 1052 9.65 21.26 0.30
C ALA A 1052 8.56 22.21 0.81
N THR A 1053 8.92 23.21 1.60
CA THR A 1053 7.97 24.14 2.22
C THR A 1053 7.55 25.30 1.31
N THR A 1054 8.40 25.74 0.39
CA THR A 1054 8.14 26.88 -0.52
C THR A 1054 7.42 26.51 -1.82
N GLY A 1055 7.20 25.21 -2.07
CA GLY A 1055 6.47 24.74 -3.26
C GLY A 1055 7.35 24.50 -4.50
N GLY A 1056 8.68 24.46 -4.35
CA GLY A 1056 9.59 24.08 -5.43
C GLY A 1056 9.50 22.58 -5.77
N ASN A 1057 10.14 22.18 -6.89
CA ASN A 1057 10.19 20.79 -7.34
C ASN A 1057 11.22 20.00 -6.49
N LEU A 1058 10.72 19.07 -5.68
CA LEU A 1058 11.51 18.26 -4.75
C LEU A 1058 12.55 17.40 -5.46
N PHE A 1059 12.18 16.79 -6.59
CA PHE A 1059 13.05 15.87 -7.31
C PHE A 1059 14.25 16.58 -7.94
N ALA A 1060 14.07 17.83 -8.38
CA ALA A 1060 15.16 18.67 -8.88
C ALA A 1060 16.25 18.89 -7.81
N GLU A 1061 15.88 19.21 -6.56
CA GLU A 1061 16.87 19.37 -5.48
C GLU A 1061 17.46 18.01 -5.06
N LEU A 1062 16.65 16.94 -5.05
CA LEU A 1062 17.15 15.59 -4.75
C LEU A 1062 18.29 15.16 -5.69
N MET A 1063 18.26 15.54 -6.98
CA MET A 1063 19.36 15.26 -7.92
C MET A 1063 20.71 15.82 -7.46
N SER A 1064 20.70 16.87 -6.63
CA SER A 1064 21.89 17.45 -5.99
C SER A 1064 22.14 16.85 -4.61
N THR A 1065 21.11 16.78 -3.75
CA THR A 1065 21.24 16.39 -2.34
C THR A 1065 21.75 14.95 -2.15
N VAL A 1066 21.35 14.00 -3.02
CA VAL A 1066 21.82 12.61 -2.92
C VAL A 1066 23.33 12.43 -3.14
N ARG A 1067 24.02 13.46 -3.66
CA ARG A 1067 25.48 13.43 -3.84
C ARG A 1067 26.24 13.63 -2.53
N VAL A 1068 25.60 14.20 -1.51
CA VAL A 1068 26.25 14.60 -0.24
C VAL A 1068 25.51 14.11 1.00
N ALA A 1069 24.26 13.64 0.89
CA ALA A 1069 23.47 13.14 1.99
C ALA A 1069 23.05 11.67 1.77
N SER A 1070 23.04 10.89 2.85
CA SER A 1070 22.54 9.51 2.84
C SER A 1070 21.02 9.44 2.76
N LEU A 1071 20.50 8.24 2.48
CA LEU A 1071 19.07 7.95 2.40
C LEU A 1071 18.35 8.30 3.71
N GLY A 1072 18.93 7.93 4.85
CA GLY A 1072 18.41 8.23 6.18
C GLY A 1072 18.37 9.73 6.47
N GLN A 1073 19.45 10.46 6.15
CA GLN A 1073 19.52 11.92 6.32
C GLN A 1073 18.43 12.64 5.50
N ILE A 1074 18.22 12.21 4.25
CA ILE A 1074 17.18 12.78 3.37
C ILE A 1074 15.78 12.48 3.92
N SER A 1075 15.52 11.25 4.35
CA SER A 1075 14.21 10.86 4.85
C SER A 1075 13.86 11.58 6.14
N GLU A 1076 14.83 11.77 7.04
CA GLU A 1076 14.63 12.54 8.28
C GLU A 1076 14.33 14.01 7.98
N ALA A 1077 15.06 14.64 7.06
CA ALA A 1077 14.76 15.99 6.60
C ALA A 1077 13.34 16.12 6.03
N PHE A 1078 12.85 15.11 5.30
CA PHE A 1078 11.46 15.07 4.84
C PHE A 1078 10.44 14.79 5.95
N PHE A 1079 10.77 14.04 7.00
CA PHE A 1079 9.87 13.89 8.16
C PHE A 1079 9.65 15.23 8.88
N GLU A 1080 10.66 16.09 8.93
CA GLU A 1080 10.57 17.43 9.53
C GLU A 1080 9.61 18.37 8.78
N VAL A 1081 9.44 18.22 7.45
CA VAL A 1081 8.70 19.19 6.60
C VAL A 1081 7.51 18.61 5.81
N GLY A 1082 7.51 17.31 5.53
CA GLY A 1082 6.48 16.61 4.76
C GLY A 1082 5.59 15.68 5.60
N GLY A 1083 5.96 15.50 6.87
CA GLY A 1083 5.24 14.67 7.83
C GLY A 1083 5.47 13.16 7.65
N GLN A 1084 5.38 12.45 8.76
CA GLN A 1084 5.40 10.98 8.79
C GLN A 1084 4.03 10.40 8.44
N TYR A 1085 4.02 9.24 7.79
CA TYR A 1085 2.80 8.50 7.52
C TYR A 1085 2.04 8.19 8.82
N ARG A 1086 0.74 8.49 8.84
CA ARG A 1086 -0.15 8.11 9.94
C ARG A 1086 -0.87 6.82 9.55
N ARG A 1087 -0.64 5.78 10.35
CA ARG A 1087 -1.21 4.45 10.11
C ARG A 1087 -2.75 4.47 10.21
N ASN A 1088 -3.38 3.70 9.32
CA ASN A 1088 -4.81 3.43 9.29
C ASN A 1088 -5.09 1.99 9.79
N VAL A 1089 -6.26 1.77 10.42
CA VAL A 1089 -6.70 0.44 10.94
C VAL A 1089 -7.42 -0.35 9.86
#